data_AF-A0A3F2RCL2-F1
#
_entry.id   AF-A0A3F2RCL2-F1
#
_cell.length_a   1.000
_cell.length_b   1.000
_cell.length_c   1.000
_cell.angle_alpha   90.00
_cell.angle_beta   90.00
_cell.angle_gamma   90.00
#
_symmetry.space_group_name_H-M   'P 1'
#
loop_
_entity.id
_entity.type
_entity.pdbx_description
1 polymer ?
#
loop_
_entity_poly.entity_id
_entity_poly.type
_entity_poly.pdbx_seq_one_letter_code
_entity_poly.pdbx_strand_id
1 'polypeptide(L)'
;MRWLAAMENSDASEAETEASVAPRENLNLSVTKGDVPASVSPQRASRHWQTHPKRTSDAIDTTHYGSKKRKYRKPTIDIRKEEIAKLLKELADLHSCMEELNARAMTPCAPEETPNEVVVANRVLRRAIQKQQRELTRFHALVSEYSLLSIHAGSPIHQDMHLNKDSKSRYATLTAMKMHALQMGARFLKERCPSIDPCKPMREDYGFEAPNGDFYATYISTSQFENSVKQVFDILLSYFSSIEICVSEKLGNVTIREDDDNLAPGVTQNRLVTTTIGGLWMESNTVYFSHYEEGGSEPGHEDGYGLFVADFIDGDERSPYRSHERIRRDFSSVLELTSYPTQRRTRGTKTVNSSDKKGTVVVMKRWVHSKVHHPQYDIPLTGWHEMRENTEHWIQTLHHTMLERYFAMVAPKHMKVVCALYEGGEHGKKNPDILGCVENELGLRKFLEDRGHEFVVTSDKDGDNSEFAKNLHDADVVISQPFWPAYITRERIAKAPKLKLAITAGIGSDHVDLAAACDRNITVAEVTGSNVVSVAEHVVMMTLSLVRNYMPAYKQVVDGKWDIAAIANHAYDLEDKHVGTVAAGRIGLRVLRRLKPFDVKLHYTDKVRLPAEVEKELNVKWHESVEDMVKECDVVTINCPLHPETENLFDAKMLSKMKKGAYLVNTARGKIVDKEALVKAVKSGHIQGYAGDVWFPQPAPTNHPWRSMPRHAMTPHYSGNTLDAQARYAAGTKEILERFFDGKPQRPEYLIADGGKVTSSSYTHGDATSGSL
;
A
#
# COMPACT_ATOMS: atom_id res chain seq x y z
N MET A 1 -21.97 -15.42 56.22
CA MET A 1 -20.97 -16.00 57.15
C MET A 1 -19.81 -16.51 56.30
N ARG A 2 -18.57 -16.09 56.59
CA ARG A 2 -17.34 -16.29 55.77
C ARG A 2 -17.36 -15.58 54.39
N TRP A 3 -16.14 -15.41 53.84
CA TRP A 3 -15.80 -14.70 52.59
C TRP A 3 -15.92 -13.17 52.55
N LEU A 4 -15.41 -12.47 53.58
CA LEU A 4 -15.16 -11.01 53.49
C LEU A 4 -14.09 -10.47 54.49
N ALA A 5 -12.99 -11.20 54.72
CA ALA A 5 -11.95 -10.80 55.69
C ALA A 5 -10.58 -11.42 55.37
N ALA A 6 -9.84 -10.87 54.40
CA ALA A 6 -8.50 -11.35 54.01
C ALA A 6 -7.62 -10.32 53.26
N MET A 7 -7.91 -9.00 53.33
CA MET A 7 -7.12 -7.95 52.66
C MET A 7 -6.89 -6.72 53.55
N GLU A 8 -6.69 -6.94 54.84
CA GLU A 8 -6.13 -5.95 55.78
C GLU A 8 -4.91 -6.56 56.47
N ASN A 9 -3.99 -5.69 56.92
CA ASN A 9 -2.75 -6.00 57.65
C ASN A 9 -1.63 -6.72 56.87
N SER A 10 -0.84 -5.93 56.13
CA SER A 10 0.60 -6.16 56.00
C SER A 10 1.34 -4.82 55.98
N ASP A 11 1.24 -4.07 57.08
CA ASP A 11 1.84 -2.73 57.23
C ASP A 11 2.76 -2.71 58.46
N ALA A 12 4.05 -2.99 58.21
CA ALA A 12 5.22 -2.94 59.11
C ALA A 12 6.42 -3.57 58.36
N SER A 13 7.68 -3.15 58.53
CA SER A 13 8.22 -1.92 59.15
C SER A 13 9.72 -1.85 58.83
N GLU A 14 10.22 -0.73 58.30
CA GLU A 14 11.63 -0.36 58.41
C GLU A 14 11.71 1.12 58.79
N ALA A 15 12.57 1.45 59.76
CA ALA A 15 12.61 2.77 60.38
C ALA A 15 14.06 3.23 60.61
N GLU A 16 14.24 4.55 60.47
CA GLU A 16 15.26 5.39 61.11
C GLU A 16 16.76 5.08 60.91
N THR A 17 17.48 6.10 60.45
CA THR A 17 18.53 6.69 61.30
C THR A 17 18.66 8.18 61.00
N GLU A 18 18.75 9.01 62.05
CA GLU A 18 18.78 10.47 61.94
C GLU A 18 20.20 11.05 61.76
N ALA A 19 20.27 12.27 61.22
CA ALA A 19 21.29 13.24 61.59
C ALA A 19 20.72 14.68 61.50
N SER A 20 20.72 15.41 62.62
CA SER A 20 20.38 16.84 62.73
C SER A 20 21.50 17.72 62.13
N VAL A 21 21.38 19.03 61.88
CA VAL A 21 21.05 20.16 62.78
C VAL A 21 20.69 21.42 61.95
N ALA A 22 19.95 22.37 62.54
CA ALA A 22 19.72 23.73 62.01
C ALA A 22 20.04 24.80 63.09
N PRO A 23 19.91 26.12 62.81
CA PRO A 23 20.49 26.94 61.74
C PRO A 23 21.42 28.04 62.33
N ARG A 24 22.04 28.91 61.50
CA ARG A 24 22.52 30.24 61.95
C ARG A 24 22.78 31.27 60.85
N GLU A 25 22.94 32.53 61.27
CA GLU A 25 22.90 33.75 60.45
C GLU A 25 24.28 34.38 60.15
N ASN A 26 24.30 35.29 59.17
CA ASN A 26 25.08 36.54 59.07
C ASN A 26 26.54 36.62 59.57
N LEU A 27 27.47 37.07 58.70
CA LEU A 27 28.19 38.36 58.87
C LEU A 27 29.21 38.70 57.72
N ASN A 28 28.88 39.74 56.95
CA ASN A 28 29.69 40.93 56.62
C ASN A 28 31.10 40.92 55.96
N LEU A 29 31.37 42.08 55.31
CA LEU A 29 32.64 42.65 54.79
C LEU A 29 33.20 42.04 53.47
N SER A 30 33.85 42.76 52.53
CA SER A 30 33.80 44.11 51.90
C SER A 30 35.19 44.43 51.28
N VAL A 31 35.39 45.62 50.66
CA VAL A 31 36.70 46.21 50.19
C VAL A 31 37.28 45.63 48.87
N THR A 32 37.78 46.36 47.85
CA THR A 32 37.66 47.79 47.38
C THR A 32 37.98 47.90 45.86
N LYS A 33 37.83 49.12 45.29
CA LYS A 33 38.10 49.55 43.89
C LYS A 33 39.56 49.42 43.39
N GLY A 34 39.73 49.53 42.05
CA GLY A 34 40.94 50.00 41.33
C GLY A 34 40.59 50.47 39.90
N ASP A 35 41.35 51.39 39.30
CA ASP A 35 40.97 52.15 38.07
C ASP A 35 41.96 52.00 36.87
N VAL A 36 41.40 51.94 35.65
CA VAL A 36 41.71 52.72 34.39
C VAL A 36 43.18 53.18 34.16
N PRO A 37 43.86 52.91 32.99
CA PRO A 37 43.56 53.64 31.72
C PRO A 37 44.01 53.10 30.32
N ALA A 38 43.46 53.74 29.26
CA ALA A 38 44.09 54.09 27.95
C ALA A 38 44.54 53.00 26.93
N SER A 39 44.59 53.21 25.59
CA SER A 39 44.03 54.24 24.67
C SER A 39 44.29 53.88 23.16
N VAL A 40 44.09 54.84 22.24
CA VAL A 40 44.52 54.91 20.80
C VAL A 40 43.55 54.40 19.71
N SER A 41 43.41 55.23 18.66
CA SER A 41 42.87 54.95 17.32
C SER A 41 43.62 55.83 16.29
N PRO A 42 43.57 55.56 14.96
CA PRO A 42 43.22 56.64 14.02
C PRO A 42 42.64 56.27 12.62
N GLN A 43 42.01 57.28 11.97
CA GLN A 43 41.88 57.53 10.50
C GLN A 43 40.94 56.61 9.66
N ARG A 44 40.01 57.08 8.78
CA ARG A 44 39.96 58.04 7.62
C ARG A 44 40.33 57.39 6.27
N ALA A 45 39.72 57.67 5.10
CA ALA A 45 38.52 58.45 4.66
C ALA A 45 37.89 57.73 3.42
N SER A 46 37.25 58.22 2.33
CA SER A 46 36.73 59.48 1.69
C SER A 46 35.96 59.04 0.40
N ARG A 47 35.17 59.76 -0.43
CA ARG A 47 34.64 61.15 -0.65
C ARG A 47 33.36 61.03 -1.55
N HIS A 48 32.36 61.93 -1.55
CA HIS A 48 32.05 63.01 -2.55
C HIS A 48 32.02 62.61 -4.05
N TRP A 49 31.14 63.13 -4.94
CA TRP A 49 30.80 64.57 -5.19
C TRP A 49 29.39 64.83 -5.82
N GLN A 50 28.74 65.96 -5.42
CA GLN A 50 28.07 67.07 -6.20
C GLN A 50 27.16 66.81 -7.45
N THR A 51 26.21 67.66 -7.93
CA THR A 51 25.58 68.99 -7.62
C THR A 51 24.19 69.09 -8.36
N HIS A 52 23.40 70.16 -8.67
CA HIS A 52 23.41 71.66 -8.62
C HIS A 52 21.92 72.25 -8.59
N PRO A 53 21.56 73.56 -8.77
CA PRO A 53 20.40 74.18 -8.04
C PRO A 53 19.45 75.19 -8.79
N LYS A 54 18.62 75.94 -8.00
CA LYS A 54 17.77 77.15 -8.29
C LYS A 54 16.33 76.85 -8.80
N ARG A 55 15.30 77.73 -8.67
CA ARG A 55 15.22 79.23 -8.58
C ARG A 55 14.08 79.76 -7.63
N THR A 56 13.46 80.92 -7.91
CA THR A 56 12.82 81.88 -6.95
C THR A 56 11.47 82.50 -7.42
N SER A 57 10.56 82.90 -6.50
CA SER A 57 9.78 84.19 -6.54
C SER A 57 8.66 84.36 -5.48
N ASP A 58 8.72 85.46 -4.72
CA ASP A 58 7.74 86.53 -4.38
C ASP A 58 6.28 86.32 -3.86
N ALA A 59 6.03 87.05 -2.76
CA ALA A 59 4.85 87.63 -2.07
C ALA A 59 3.38 87.59 -2.61
N ILE A 60 2.40 87.55 -1.68
CA ILE A 60 1.37 88.58 -1.39
C ILE A 60 0.57 88.24 -0.09
N ASP A 61 -0.19 89.21 0.44
CA ASP A 61 -0.80 89.28 1.80
C ASP A 61 -2.32 88.87 1.86
N THR A 62 -2.92 88.97 3.06
CA THR A 62 -4.36 89.01 3.47
C THR A 62 -4.97 87.82 4.24
N THR A 63 -4.98 87.96 5.57
CA THR A 63 -6.06 87.69 6.56
C THR A 63 -6.96 86.43 6.50
N HIS A 64 -6.87 85.64 7.58
CA HIS A 64 -7.94 84.90 8.28
C HIS A 64 -8.96 84.02 7.52
N TYR A 65 -8.82 82.70 7.68
CA TYR A 65 -9.92 81.85 8.17
C TYR A 65 -9.36 80.71 9.05
N GLY A 66 -10.13 80.23 10.02
CA GLY A 66 -9.68 79.21 10.99
C GLY A 66 -9.55 77.81 10.38
N SER A 67 -8.36 77.22 10.42
CA SER A 67 -8.09 75.87 9.88
C SER A 67 -7.43 74.94 10.89
N LYS A 68 -7.90 73.69 10.97
CA LYS A 68 -7.36 72.67 11.88
C LYS A 68 -5.94 72.28 11.45
N LYS A 69 -4.96 72.34 12.37
CA LYS A 69 -3.59 71.86 12.12
C LYS A 69 -3.64 70.39 11.65
N ARG A 70 -3.29 70.13 10.39
CA ARG A 70 -3.11 68.77 9.86
C ARG A 70 -2.05 68.05 10.69
N LYS A 71 -2.35 66.85 11.17
CA LYS A 71 -1.33 65.98 11.80
C LYS A 71 -0.24 65.66 10.77
N TYR A 72 1.01 65.93 11.12
CA TYR A 72 2.17 65.56 10.30
C TYR A 72 2.24 64.02 10.21
N ARG A 73 2.09 63.46 9.00
CA ARG A 73 2.16 62.02 8.75
C ARG A 73 3.58 61.68 8.31
N LYS A 74 4.36 60.95 9.11
CA LYS A 74 5.71 60.50 8.74
C LYS A 74 5.67 59.77 7.38
N PRO A 75 6.66 59.96 6.49
CA PRO A 75 6.77 59.19 5.26
C PRO A 75 6.89 57.68 5.53
N THR A 76 6.28 56.85 4.68
CA THR A 76 6.28 55.38 4.83
C THR A 76 7.70 54.78 4.81
N ILE A 77 8.66 55.44 4.14
CA ILE A 77 10.08 55.04 4.14
C ILE A 77 10.70 55.20 5.53
N ASP A 78 10.39 56.28 6.25
CA ASP A 78 11.01 56.55 7.54
C ASP A 78 10.35 55.72 8.65
N ILE A 79 9.05 55.46 8.55
CA ILE A 79 8.37 54.43 9.37
C ILE A 79 9.02 53.06 9.15
N ARG A 80 9.24 52.64 7.90
CA ARG A 80 9.92 51.36 7.60
C ARG A 80 11.38 51.32 8.07
N LYS A 81 12.10 52.45 8.09
CA LYS A 81 13.46 52.51 8.67
C LYS A 81 13.43 52.38 10.20
N GLU A 82 12.51 53.06 10.87
CA GLU A 82 12.31 52.94 12.32
C GLU A 82 11.92 51.50 12.70
N GLU A 83 11.08 50.86 11.88
CA GLU A 83 10.63 49.47 12.07
C GLU A 83 11.72 48.44 11.76
N ILE A 84 12.52 48.63 10.70
CA ILE A 84 13.72 47.81 10.43
C ILE A 84 14.75 47.98 11.56
N ALA A 85 14.98 49.19 12.06
CA ALA A 85 15.88 49.42 13.19
C ALA A 85 15.39 48.75 14.48
N LYS A 86 14.07 48.75 14.73
CA LYS A 86 13.44 48.01 15.84
C LYS A 86 13.62 46.50 15.68
N LEU A 87 13.33 45.96 14.50
CA LEU A 87 13.45 44.52 14.20
C LEU A 87 14.90 44.03 14.24
N LEU A 88 15.88 44.84 13.79
CA LEU A 88 17.30 44.52 13.93
C LEU A 88 17.74 44.52 15.40
N LYS A 89 17.16 45.38 16.25
CA LYS A 89 17.40 45.32 17.69
C LYS A 89 16.75 44.08 18.31
N GLU A 90 15.49 43.79 17.99
CA GLU A 90 14.81 42.58 18.48
C GLU A 90 15.52 41.30 18.04
N LEU A 91 16.12 41.26 16.84
CA LEU A 91 16.99 40.16 16.40
C LEU A 91 18.28 40.04 17.24
N ALA A 92 18.92 41.15 17.60
CA ALA A 92 20.11 41.13 18.45
C ALA A 92 19.78 40.72 19.89
N ASP A 93 18.69 41.25 20.46
CA ASP A 93 18.18 40.91 21.79
C ASP A 93 17.77 39.41 21.83
N LEU A 94 17.15 38.88 20.77
CA LEU A 94 16.83 37.45 20.61
C LEU A 94 18.07 36.57 20.42
N HIS A 95 19.07 36.99 19.64
CA HIS A 95 20.34 36.26 19.50
C HIS A 95 21.06 36.15 20.84
N SER A 96 21.16 37.23 21.60
CA SER A 96 21.76 37.23 22.94
C SER A 96 21.00 36.29 23.89
N CYS A 97 19.66 36.31 23.87
CA CYS A 97 18.85 35.39 24.66
C CYS A 97 19.02 33.93 24.21
N MET A 98 19.21 33.66 22.91
CA MET A 98 19.48 32.32 22.40
C MET A 98 20.90 31.83 22.75
N GLU A 99 21.88 32.73 22.83
CA GLU A 99 23.22 32.43 23.35
C GLU A 99 23.20 32.18 24.87
N GLU A 100 22.45 32.94 25.67
CA GLU A 100 22.23 32.64 27.10
C GLU A 100 21.54 31.28 27.30
N LEU A 101 20.54 30.95 26.47
CA LEU A 101 19.84 29.66 26.52
C LEU A 101 20.76 28.50 26.10
N ASN A 102 21.59 28.68 25.06
CA ASN A 102 22.61 27.70 24.70
C ASN A 102 23.68 27.55 25.80
N ALA A 103 24.13 28.65 26.42
CA ALA A 103 25.08 28.59 27.53
C ALA A 103 24.49 27.85 28.73
N ARG A 104 23.20 28.06 29.06
CA ARG A 104 22.47 27.29 30.09
C ARG A 104 22.32 25.82 29.71
N ALA A 105 22.03 25.50 28.45
CA ALA A 105 21.89 24.12 27.97
C ALA A 105 23.24 23.37 27.85
N MET A 106 24.35 24.09 27.66
CA MET A 106 25.70 23.56 27.54
C MET A 106 26.52 23.71 28.84
N THR A 107 25.93 24.21 29.92
CA THR A 107 26.54 24.15 31.25
C THR A 107 26.54 22.68 31.69
N PRO A 108 27.71 22.06 31.96
CA PRO A 108 27.77 20.63 32.29
C PRO A 108 27.12 20.38 33.65
N CYS A 109 25.89 19.88 33.63
CA CYS A 109 25.16 19.51 34.84
C CYS A 109 25.65 18.15 35.34
N ALA A 110 26.77 18.16 36.05
CA ALA A 110 27.24 17.01 36.84
C ALA A 110 28.20 17.44 37.97
N PRO A 111 27.81 17.32 39.25
CA PRO A 111 28.28 16.20 40.06
C PRO A 111 27.74 14.88 39.50
N GLU A 112 28.45 13.77 39.65
CA GLU A 112 28.04 12.48 39.06
C GLU A 112 26.74 11.94 39.69
N GLU A 113 25.58 12.26 39.10
CA GLU A 113 24.29 11.65 39.50
C GLU A 113 24.38 10.13 39.38
N THR A 114 24.17 9.44 40.50
CA THR A 114 24.29 7.98 40.53
C THR A 114 23.18 7.33 39.71
N PRO A 115 23.38 6.10 39.20
CA PRO A 115 22.34 5.38 38.47
C PRO A 115 21.01 5.23 39.25
N ASN A 116 21.04 5.27 40.58
CA ASN A 116 19.85 5.28 41.43
C ASN A 116 19.08 6.60 41.34
N GLU A 117 19.74 7.75 41.33
CA GLU A 117 19.09 9.07 41.27
C GLU A 117 18.38 9.27 39.94
N VAL A 118 19.01 8.89 38.82
CA VAL A 118 18.38 8.86 37.49
C VAL A 118 17.15 7.93 37.47
N VAL A 119 17.21 6.77 38.14
CA VAL A 119 16.07 5.84 38.28
C VAL A 119 14.95 6.43 39.15
N VAL A 120 15.28 7.19 40.20
CA VAL A 120 14.31 7.89 41.06
C VAL A 120 13.64 9.05 40.31
N ALA A 121 14.41 9.89 39.62
CA ALA A 121 13.88 10.98 38.80
C ALA A 121 12.92 10.47 37.72
N ASN A 122 13.31 9.41 37.00
CA ASN A 122 12.42 8.72 36.05
C ASN A 122 11.14 8.15 36.71
N ARG A 123 11.24 7.65 37.95
CA ARG A 123 10.08 7.15 38.71
C ARG A 123 9.12 8.27 39.12
N VAL A 124 9.66 9.45 39.48
CA VAL A 124 8.85 10.65 39.79
C VAL A 124 8.17 11.19 38.52
N LEU A 125 8.90 11.32 37.41
CA LEU A 125 8.33 11.75 36.12
C LEU A 125 7.23 10.80 35.63
N ARG A 126 7.44 9.47 35.71
CA ARG A 126 6.41 8.48 35.39
C ARG A 126 5.16 8.62 36.27
N ARG A 127 5.32 8.87 37.58
CA ARG A 127 4.18 9.13 38.49
C ARG A 127 3.44 10.43 38.15
N ALA A 128 4.15 11.48 37.74
CA ALA A 128 3.54 12.75 37.31
C ALA A 128 2.72 12.57 36.01
N ILE A 129 3.29 11.88 35.01
CA ILE A 129 2.60 11.55 33.75
C ILE A 129 1.38 10.66 34.03
N GLN A 130 1.50 9.62 34.87
CA GLN A 130 0.37 8.78 35.27
C GLN A 130 -0.73 9.56 36.00
N LYS A 131 -0.39 10.59 36.78
CA LYS A 131 -1.39 11.49 37.38
C LYS A 131 -2.11 12.31 36.31
N GLN A 132 -1.37 12.94 35.40
CA GLN A 132 -1.96 13.71 34.28
C GLN A 132 -2.87 12.84 33.40
N GLN A 133 -2.45 11.60 33.09
CA GLN A 133 -3.25 10.62 32.36
C GLN A 133 -4.57 10.31 33.10
N ARG A 134 -4.54 10.12 34.42
CA ARG A 134 -5.77 9.88 35.23
C ARG A 134 -6.73 11.08 35.23
N GLU A 135 -6.22 12.31 35.30
CA GLU A 135 -7.09 13.49 35.21
C GLU A 135 -7.69 13.65 33.80
N LEU A 136 -6.93 13.33 32.74
CA LEU A 136 -7.45 13.27 31.37
C LEU A 136 -8.51 12.17 31.21
N THR A 137 -8.32 10.99 31.81
CA THR A 137 -9.33 9.92 31.83
C THR A 137 -10.63 10.36 32.52
N ARG A 138 -10.55 11.12 33.62
CA ARG A 138 -11.73 11.73 34.27
C ARG A 138 -12.44 12.73 33.36
N PHE A 139 -11.68 13.58 32.67
CA PHE A 139 -12.25 14.51 31.69
C PHE A 139 -12.92 13.76 30.52
N HIS A 140 -12.31 12.70 30.00
CA HIS A 140 -12.92 11.85 28.97
C HIS A 140 -14.21 11.19 29.46
N ALA A 141 -14.29 10.73 30.72
CA ALA A 141 -15.51 10.17 31.28
C ALA A 141 -16.66 11.19 31.33
N LEU A 142 -16.39 12.42 31.76
CA LEU A 142 -17.37 13.52 31.74
C LEU A 142 -17.80 13.88 30.30
N VAL A 143 -16.87 13.86 29.34
CA VAL A 143 -17.17 14.07 27.91
C VAL A 143 -17.99 12.91 27.33
N SER A 144 -17.80 11.67 27.80
CA SER A 144 -18.64 10.53 27.42
C SER A 144 -20.06 10.67 27.97
N GLU A 145 -20.22 11.03 29.25
CA GLU A 145 -21.53 11.30 29.86
C GLU A 145 -22.27 12.46 29.16
N TYR A 146 -21.57 13.55 28.86
CA TYR A 146 -22.09 14.64 28.05
C TYR A 146 -22.47 14.20 26.63
N SER A 147 -21.65 13.36 25.98
CA SER A 147 -21.95 12.82 24.65
C SER A 147 -23.21 11.96 24.65
N LEU A 148 -23.44 11.15 25.69
CA LEU A 148 -24.68 10.40 25.86
C LEU A 148 -25.89 11.32 25.98
N LEU A 149 -25.82 12.36 26.81
CA LEU A 149 -26.90 13.35 26.96
C LEU A 149 -27.16 14.13 25.66
N SER A 150 -26.11 14.51 24.94
CA SER A 150 -26.18 15.20 23.64
C SER A 150 -26.83 14.33 22.56
N ILE A 151 -26.52 13.02 22.54
CA ILE A 151 -27.13 12.07 21.61
C ILE A 151 -28.64 11.89 21.86
N HIS A 152 -29.10 11.91 23.12
CA HIS A 152 -30.53 11.88 23.43
C HIS A 152 -31.28 13.14 22.96
N ALA A 153 -30.60 14.28 22.81
CA ALA A 153 -31.18 15.51 22.25
C ALA A 153 -31.38 15.44 20.72
N GLY A 154 -30.91 14.37 20.06
CA GLY A 154 -31.06 14.13 18.63
C GLY A 154 -29.99 14.81 17.78
N SER A 155 -30.30 14.99 16.49
CA SER A 155 -29.37 15.55 15.52
C SER A 155 -29.33 17.09 15.60
N PRO A 156 -28.16 17.73 15.81
CA PRO A 156 -28.03 19.18 15.95
C PRO A 156 -28.27 19.96 14.65
N ILE A 157 -28.49 19.28 13.51
CA ILE A 157 -28.85 19.91 12.23
C ILE A 157 -30.31 19.66 11.81
N HIS A 158 -31.05 18.88 12.59
CA HIS A 158 -32.37 18.41 12.22
C HIS A 158 -33.44 19.51 12.22
N GLN A 159 -34.41 19.38 11.31
CA GLN A 159 -35.56 20.28 11.16
C GLN A 159 -36.81 19.46 10.89
N ASP A 160 -37.86 19.66 11.70
CA ASP A 160 -39.17 19.00 11.58
C ASP A 160 -39.69 19.00 10.12
N MET A 161 -39.66 17.84 9.47
CA MET A 161 -40.01 17.66 8.06
C MET A 161 -41.30 16.87 7.90
N HIS A 162 -42.36 17.60 7.55
CA HIS A 162 -43.67 17.03 7.22
C HIS A 162 -44.00 17.27 5.74
N LEU A 163 -44.20 16.19 4.99
CA LEU A 163 -44.42 16.20 3.55
C LEU A 163 -45.85 15.80 3.18
N ASN A 164 -46.57 16.74 2.58
CA ASN A 164 -47.92 16.53 2.07
C ASN A 164 -47.96 15.51 0.92
N LYS A 165 -49.17 15.05 0.58
CA LYS A 165 -49.40 14.04 -0.47
C LYS A 165 -49.20 14.57 -1.89
N ASP A 166 -49.36 15.87 -2.12
CA ASP A 166 -49.21 16.53 -3.43
C ASP A 166 -47.75 16.87 -3.77
N SER A 167 -47.31 16.47 -4.96
CA SER A 167 -45.93 16.66 -5.43
C SER A 167 -45.49 18.12 -5.53
N LYS A 168 -46.38 19.07 -5.84
CA LYS A 168 -46.02 20.50 -5.89
C LYS A 168 -45.80 21.06 -4.49
N SER A 169 -46.61 20.65 -3.52
CA SER A 169 -46.43 20.99 -2.11
C SER A 169 -45.12 20.40 -1.56
N ARG A 170 -44.80 19.13 -1.87
CA ARG A 170 -43.52 18.49 -1.47
C ARG A 170 -42.32 19.25 -2.02
N TYR A 171 -42.34 19.55 -3.32
CA TYR A 171 -41.33 20.36 -3.99
C TYR A 171 -41.16 21.73 -3.31
N ALA A 172 -42.26 22.42 -3.02
CA ALA A 172 -42.24 23.75 -2.40
C ALA A 172 -41.61 23.73 -0.99
N THR A 173 -42.03 22.78 -0.13
CA THR A 173 -41.47 22.61 1.22
C THR A 173 -39.96 22.37 1.15
N LEU A 174 -39.51 21.35 0.42
CA LEU A 174 -38.10 20.97 0.42
C LEU A 174 -37.21 22.00 -0.32
N THR A 175 -37.71 22.67 -1.35
CA THR A 175 -37.00 23.78 -2.00
C THR A 175 -36.82 24.96 -1.04
N ALA A 176 -37.82 25.28 -0.22
CA ALA A 176 -37.71 26.35 0.79
C ALA A 176 -36.71 26.00 1.91
N MET A 177 -36.66 24.74 2.33
CA MET A 177 -35.75 24.29 3.40
C MET A 177 -34.27 24.20 2.95
N LYS A 178 -34.00 23.94 1.67
CA LYS A 178 -32.64 23.71 1.13
C LYS A 178 -31.59 24.70 1.64
N MET A 179 -31.84 26.01 1.50
CA MET A 179 -30.86 27.04 1.86
C MET A 179 -30.59 27.08 3.37
N HIS A 180 -31.60 26.82 4.20
CA HIS A 180 -31.46 26.80 5.65
C HIS A 180 -30.70 25.55 6.11
N ALA A 181 -31.04 24.38 5.57
CA ALA A 181 -30.33 23.12 5.86
C ALA A 181 -28.84 23.19 5.50
N LEU A 182 -28.48 23.73 4.33
CA LEU A 182 -27.09 23.93 3.94
C LEU A 182 -26.35 24.89 4.89
N GLN A 183 -26.97 26.00 5.29
CA GLN A 183 -26.38 26.95 6.24
C GLN A 183 -26.20 26.36 7.64
N MET A 184 -27.14 25.55 8.12
CA MET A 184 -27.03 24.83 9.40
C MET A 184 -25.91 23.79 9.35
N GLY A 185 -25.87 22.95 8.32
CA GLY A 185 -24.85 21.91 8.19
C GLY A 185 -23.43 22.47 8.07
N ALA A 186 -23.23 23.51 7.26
CA ALA A 186 -21.93 24.19 7.14
C ALA A 186 -21.48 24.80 8.48
N ARG A 187 -22.38 25.49 9.20
CA ARG A 187 -22.07 26.06 10.51
C ARG A 187 -21.72 24.97 11.52
N PHE A 188 -22.56 23.95 11.65
CA PHE A 188 -22.35 22.84 12.57
C PHE A 188 -20.99 22.16 12.33
N LEU A 189 -20.64 21.86 11.09
CA LEU A 189 -19.37 21.19 10.79
C LEU A 189 -18.17 22.11 11.09
N LYS A 190 -18.27 23.41 10.80
CA LYS A 190 -17.28 24.44 11.12
C LYS A 190 -17.07 24.64 12.64
N GLU A 191 -18.10 24.38 13.44
CA GLU A 191 -18.05 24.39 14.92
C GLU A 191 -17.59 23.05 15.52
N ARG A 192 -17.91 21.91 14.88
CA ARG A 192 -17.61 20.55 15.36
C ARG A 192 -16.23 20.02 14.92
N CYS A 193 -15.64 20.57 13.87
CA CYS A 193 -14.30 20.19 13.42
C CYS A 193 -13.22 20.68 14.41
N PRO A 194 -12.34 19.79 14.92
CA PRO A 194 -11.26 20.20 15.81
C PRO A 194 -10.19 21.00 15.05
N SER A 195 -9.39 21.79 15.77
CA SER A 195 -8.25 22.56 15.23
C SER A 195 -7.03 21.69 14.86
N ILE A 196 -7.28 20.61 14.12
CA ILE A 196 -6.30 19.65 13.62
C ILE A 196 -6.05 19.94 12.14
N ASP A 197 -4.83 19.62 11.69
CA ASP A 197 -4.44 19.66 10.28
C ASP A 197 -5.41 18.86 9.39
N PRO A 198 -6.20 19.51 8.50
CA PRO A 198 -7.20 18.82 7.68
C PRO A 198 -6.57 17.86 6.66
N CYS A 199 -5.28 18.04 6.36
CA CYS A 199 -4.49 17.12 5.53
C CYS A 199 -3.99 15.89 6.31
N LYS A 200 -4.59 15.56 7.46
CA LYS A 200 -4.40 14.29 8.16
C LYS A 200 -5.72 13.51 8.30
N PRO A 201 -5.70 12.17 8.13
CA PRO A 201 -6.88 11.34 8.36
C PRO A 201 -7.23 11.27 9.85
N MET A 202 -8.52 11.36 10.16
CA MET A 202 -9.12 11.33 11.49
C MET A 202 -10.41 10.53 11.43
N ARG A 203 -10.75 9.82 12.52
CA ARG A 203 -12.02 9.11 12.72
C ARG A 203 -12.39 9.18 14.20
N GLU A 204 -13.64 9.48 14.49
CA GLU A 204 -14.27 9.26 15.80
C GLU A 204 -15.61 8.55 15.56
N ASP A 205 -15.91 7.53 16.37
CA ASP A 205 -17.17 6.77 16.33
C ASP A 205 -17.72 6.54 17.74
N TYR A 206 -19.05 6.62 17.85
CA TYR A 206 -19.80 6.47 19.09
C TYR A 206 -21.10 5.72 18.80
N GLY A 207 -21.37 4.65 19.56
CA GLY A 207 -22.60 3.85 19.49
C GLY A 207 -23.18 3.63 20.89
N PHE A 208 -24.50 3.73 21.04
CA PHE A 208 -25.18 3.65 22.34
C PHE A 208 -26.64 3.20 22.20
N GLU A 209 -27.15 2.48 23.20
CA GLU A 209 -28.54 1.99 23.27
C GLU A 209 -29.26 2.64 24.46
N ALA A 210 -30.34 3.37 24.15
CA ALA A 210 -31.04 4.24 25.10
C ALA A 210 -32.01 3.45 26.01
N PRO A 211 -32.44 4.03 27.16
CA PRO A 211 -33.33 3.34 28.11
C PRO A 211 -34.71 2.93 27.57
N ASN A 212 -35.12 3.44 26.40
CA ASN A 212 -36.32 3.04 25.67
C ASN A 212 -36.06 1.98 24.58
N GLY A 213 -34.82 1.48 24.46
CA GLY A 213 -34.40 0.50 23.46
C GLY A 213 -33.85 1.10 22.16
N ASP A 214 -33.96 2.41 21.91
CA ASP A 214 -33.50 3.00 20.65
C ASP A 214 -31.95 2.99 20.55
N PHE A 215 -31.42 2.61 19.38
CA PHE A 215 -29.97 2.62 19.14
C PHE A 215 -29.53 3.87 18.38
N TYR A 216 -28.49 4.54 18.87
CA TYR A 216 -27.94 5.76 18.30
C TYR A 216 -26.47 5.54 17.90
N ALA A 217 -26.10 5.97 16.69
CA ALA A 217 -24.74 5.95 16.18
C ALA A 217 -24.33 7.34 15.68
N THR A 218 -23.14 7.82 16.05
CA THR A 218 -22.56 9.07 15.56
C THR A 218 -21.13 8.82 15.09
N TYR A 219 -20.77 9.39 13.94
CA TYR A 219 -19.51 9.14 13.25
C TYR A 219 -18.99 10.43 12.61
N ILE A 220 -17.68 10.71 12.74
CA ILE A 220 -17.01 11.81 12.05
C ILE A 220 -15.67 11.35 11.47
N SER A 221 -15.34 11.80 10.26
CA SER A 221 -14.11 11.42 9.55
C SER A 221 -13.56 12.51 8.64
N THR A 222 -12.24 12.55 8.46
CA THR A 222 -11.58 13.20 7.32
C THR A 222 -11.04 12.16 6.33
N SER A 223 -11.13 12.44 5.03
CA SER A 223 -10.64 11.58 3.95
C SER A 223 -10.05 12.43 2.83
N GLN A 224 -9.13 11.88 2.03
CA GLN A 224 -8.37 12.61 1.02
C GLN A 224 -8.50 11.99 -0.38
N PHE A 225 -8.50 12.85 -1.40
CA PHE A 225 -8.58 12.50 -2.82
C PHE A 225 -7.62 13.38 -3.64
N GLU A 226 -7.03 12.85 -4.71
CA GLU A 226 -6.10 13.57 -5.60
C GLU A 226 -6.83 14.27 -6.79
N ASN A 227 -8.14 14.45 -6.67
CA ASN A 227 -9.04 14.98 -7.70
C ASN A 227 -9.26 16.50 -7.56
N SER A 228 -10.05 17.09 -8.47
CA SER A 228 -10.70 18.39 -8.22
C SER A 228 -11.94 18.23 -7.34
N VAL A 229 -12.34 19.29 -6.64
CA VAL A 229 -13.54 19.30 -5.76
C VAL A 229 -14.80 18.90 -6.55
N LYS A 230 -14.93 19.40 -7.78
CA LYS A 230 -16.02 19.05 -8.71
C LYS A 230 -16.10 17.55 -9.01
N GLN A 231 -14.98 16.89 -9.26
CA GLN A 231 -14.96 15.44 -9.55
C GLN A 231 -15.46 14.64 -8.35
N VAL A 232 -14.99 14.94 -7.13
CA VAL A 232 -15.44 14.25 -5.92
C VAL A 232 -16.92 14.53 -5.65
N PHE A 233 -17.38 15.77 -5.89
CA PHE A 233 -18.79 16.15 -5.78
C PHE A 233 -19.69 15.36 -6.74
N ASP A 234 -19.29 15.22 -8.01
CA ASP A 234 -20.09 14.51 -9.01
C ASP A 234 -20.13 12.99 -8.77
N ILE A 235 -19.06 12.39 -8.22
CA ILE A 235 -19.07 10.98 -7.79
C ILE A 235 -19.98 10.80 -6.56
N LEU A 236 -19.97 11.72 -5.59
CA LEU A 236 -20.90 11.70 -4.45
C LEU A 236 -22.36 11.85 -4.92
N LEU A 237 -22.64 12.78 -5.83
CA LEU A 237 -23.98 12.97 -6.40
C LEU A 237 -24.47 11.68 -7.09
N SER A 238 -23.62 11.07 -7.92
CA SER A 238 -23.90 9.77 -8.55
C SER A 238 -24.12 8.65 -7.54
N TYR A 239 -23.37 8.61 -6.43
CA TYR A 239 -23.59 7.65 -5.33
C TYR A 239 -24.97 7.84 -4.70
N PHE A 240 -25.35 9.08 -4.32
CA PHE A 240 -26.64 9.33 -3.66
C PHE A 240 -27.84 9.08 -4.59
N SER A 241 -27.69 9.29 -5.90
CA SER A 241 -28.68 8.90 -6.92
C SER A 241 -28.73 7.40 -7.25
N SER A 242 -27.83 6.57 -6.68
CA SER A 242 -27.81 5.10 -6.89
C SER A 242 -27.48 4.34 -5.60
N ILE A 243 -27.92 4.88 -4.45
CA ILE A 243 -27.50 4.42 -3.11
C ILE A 243 -28.07 3.04 -2.77
N GLU A 244 -29.27 2.71 -3.23
CA GLU A 244 -29.89 1.39 -3.07
C GLU A 244 -29.06 0.25 -3.69
N ILE A 245 -28.48 0.47 -4.87
CA ILE A 245 -27.54 -0.47 -5.50
C ILE A 245 -26.25 -0.57 -4.66
N CYS A 246 -25.61 0.58 -4.38
CA CYS A 246 -24.36 0.64 -3.61
C CYS A 246 -24.44 -0.07 -2.25
N VAL A 247 -25.56 0.09 -1.55
CA VAL A 247 -25.79 -0.50 -0.23
C VAL A 247 -26.03 -2.02 -0.33
N SER A 248 -26.76 -2.47 -1.35
CA SER A 248 -27.08 -3.89 -1.53
C SER A 248 -25.83 -4.71 -1.87
N GLU A 249 -25.03 -4.23 -2.83
CA GLU A 249 -23.79 -4.88 -3.27
C GLU A 249 -22.72 -5.01 -2.16
N LYS A 250 -22.78 -4.15 -1.14
CA LYS A 250 -21.73 -4.05 -0.11
C LYS A 250 -22.10 -4.58 1.27
N LEU A 251 -23.39 -4.66 1.61
CA LEU A 251 -23.83 -5.19 2.90
C LEU A 251 -24.47 -6.59 2.81
N GLY A 252 -24.65 -7.15 1.60
CA GLY A 252 -25.31 -8.45 1.40
C GLY A 252 -26.83 -8.43 1.63
N ASN A 253 -27.38 -7.28 1.99
CA ASN A 253 -28.80 -7.02 2.15
C ASN A 253 -29.46 -6.68 0.81
N VAL A 254 -30.79 -6.76 0.71
CA VAL A 254 -31.52 -6.26 -0.47
C VAL A 254 -32.15 -4.92 -0.13
N THR A 255 -31.68 -3.83 -0.74
CA THR A 255 -32.24 -2.48 -0.58
C THR A 255 -32.97 -2.03 -1.84
N ILE A 256 -34.19 -1.54 -1.67
CA ILE A 256 -35.06 -1.03 -2.73
C ILE A 256 -35.37 0.44 -2.43
N ARG A 257 -35.42 1.27 -3.48
CA ARG A 257 -35.94 2.65 -3.41
C ARG A 257 -37.44 2.64 -3.70
N GLU A 258 -38.25 3.20 -2.80
CA GLU A 258 -39.71 3.29 -2.95
C GLU A 258 -40.21 4.64 -3.50
N ASP A 259 -39.31 5.60 -3.75
CA ASP A 259 -39.61 6.91 -4.32
C ASP A 259 -38.94 7.16 -5.68
N ASP A 260 -39.51 8.10 -6.43
CA ASP A 260 -39.09 8.50 -7.78
C ASP A 260 -38.92 10.05 -7.85
N ASP A 261 -38.78 10.68 -6.68
CA ASP A 261 -38.92 12.13 -6.47
C ASP A 261 -37.55 12.84 -6.59
N ASN A 262 -37.02 12.94 -7.81
CA ASN A 262 -35.97 13.90 -8.16
C ASN A 262 -36.56 15.32 -8.24
N LEU A 263 -36.79 15.92 -7.07
CA LEU A 263 -37.61 17.13 -6.92
C LEU A 263 -36.99 18.37 -7.59
N ALA A 264 -35.78 18.77 -7.18
CA ALA A 264 -35.18 20.05 -7.59
C ALA A 264 -33.65 19.94 -7.75
N PRO A 265 -32.99 20.91 -8.42
CA PRO A 265 -31.53 20.91 -8.55
C PRO A 265 -30.81 20.85 -7.18
N GLY A 266 -30.18 19.72 -6.90
CA GLY A 266 -29.57 19.44 -5.59
C GLY A 266 -30.59 19.31 -4.44
N VAL A 267 -31.75 18.71 -4.71
CA VAL A 267 -32.72 18.21 -3.72
C VAL A 267 -33.21 16.84 -4.18
N THR A 268 -32.77 15.78 -3.50
CA THR A 268 -33.12 14.38 -3.83
C THR A 268 -33.72 13.72 -2.59
N GLN A 269 -34.95 13.22 -2.69
CA GLN A 269 -35.48 12.28 -1.69
C GLN A 269 -34.88 10.88 -1.93
N ASN A 270 -34.68 10.14 -0.85
CA ASN A 270 -34.19 8.77 -0.82
C ASN A 270 -35.01 8.00 0.23
N ARG A 271 -36.08 7.34 -0.21
CA ARG A 271 -36.92 6.44 0.61
C ARG A 271 -36.45 4.99 0.37
N LEU A 272 -35.59 4.51 1.27
CA LEU A 272 -34.94 3.22 1.16
C LEU A 272 -35.61 2.20 2.08
N VAL A 273 -35.90 1.01 1.55
CA VAL A 273 -36.35 -0.16 2.32
C VAL A 273 -35.32 -1.27 2.16
N THR A 274 -34.72 -1.69 3.26
CA THR A 274 -33.69 -2.74 3.30
C THR A 274 -34.26 -3.99 3.95
N THR A 275 -34.24 -5.12 3.23
CA THR A 275 -34.41 -6.46 3.80
C THR A 275 -33.05 -7.01 4.20
N THR A 276 -32.90 -7.40 5.47
CA THR A 276 -31.64 -7.92 6.02
C THR A 276 -31.45 -9.41 5.80
N ILE A 277 -30.27 -9.95 6.15
CA ILE A 277 -29.96 -11.39 6.06
C ILE A 277 -30.86 -12.18 7.03
N GLY A 278 -31.16 -11.62 8.20
CA GLY A 278 -32.17 -12.11 9.14
C GLY A 278 -33.63 -11.95 8.68
N GLY A 279 -33.87 -11.36 7.49
CA GLY A 279 -35.20 -11.17 6.92
C GLY A 279 -36.01 -10.00 7.52
N LEU A 280 -35.40 -9.17 8.37
CA LEU A 280 -36.06 -7.99 8.93
C LEU A 280 -36.13 -6.86 7.91
N TRP A 281 -37.17 -6.04 8.00
CA TRP A 281 -37.38 -4.87 7.12
C TRP A 281 -37.08 -3.58 7.86
N MET A 282 -36.11 -2.81 7.34
CA MET A 282 -35.74 -1.48 7.83
C MET A 282 -36.14 -0.41 6.80
N GLU A 283 -36.69 0.73 7.26
CA GLU A 283 -37.09 1.86 6.44
C GLU A 283 -36.30 3.13 6.82
N SER A 284 -35.80 3.85 5.82
CA SER A 284 -35.06 5.11 5.95
C SER A 284 -35.64 6.11 4.95
N ASN A 285 -36.16 7.25 5.40
CA ASN A 285 -36.75 8.28 4.52
C ASN A 285 -36.00 9.60 4.69
N THR A 286 -35.09 9.91 3.77
CA THR A 286 -34.06 10.95 3.93
C THR A 286 -34.03 11.88 2.71
N VAL A 287 -33.91 13.18 2.93
CA VAL A 287 -33.70 14.19 1.87
C VAL A 287 -32.25 14.64 1.87
N TYR A 288 -31.65 14.69 0.68
CA TYR A 288 -30.29 15.15 0.43
C TYR A 288 -30.33 16.52 -0.27
N PHE A 289 -29.83 17.54 0.41
CA PHE A 289 -29.60 18.87 -0.11
C PHE A 289 -28.14 18.99 -0.54
N SER A 290 -27.87 19.40 -1.79
CA SER A 290 -26.50 19.55 -2.29
C SER A 290 -26.24 20.89 -2.98
N HIS A 291 -25.01 21.39 -2.83
CA HIS A 291 -24.54 22.67 -3.37
C HIS A 291 -23.07 22.60 -3.74
N TYR A 292 -22.68 23.27 -4.82
CA TYR A 292 -21.30 23.31 -5.32
C TYR A 292 -20.98 24.70 -5.87
N GLU A 293 -19.78 25.19 -5.58
CA GLU A 293 -19.25 26.48 -6.03
C GLU A 293 -17.86 26.28 -6.65
N GLU A 294 -17.56 26.94 -7.77
CA GLU A 294 -16.29 26.76 -8.50
C GLU A 294 -15.08 27.44 -7.83
N GLY A 295 -15.30 28.34 -6.87
CA GLY A 295 -14.26 28.96 -6.07
C GLY A 295 -14.85 29.94 -5.05
N GLY A 296 -14.26 29.98 -3.85
CA GLY A 296 -14.69 30.82 -2.73
C GLY A 296 -13.53 31.51 -2.02
N SER A 297 -13.83 32.46 -1.14
CA SER A 297 -12.85 33.28 -0.41
C SER A 297 -12.48 32.76 0.98
N GLU A 298 -13.06 31.64 1.44
CA GLU A 298 -12.65 30.98 2.69
C GLU A 298 -11.49 29.99 2.45
N PRO A 299 -10.60 29.76 3.44
CA PRO A 299 -9.43 28.91 3.28
C PRO A 299 -9.77 27.48 2.87
N GLY A 300 -9.37 27.12 1.65
CA GLY A 300 -9.64 25.81 1.04
C GLY A 300 -10.96 25.71 0.28
N HIS A 301 -11.59 26.84 -0.03
CA HIS A 301 -12.61 26.95 -1.07
C HIS A 301 -11.98 27.40 -2.42
N GLU A 302 -10.66 27.58 -2.47
CA GLU A 302 -9.91 28.24 -3.54
C GLU A 302 -10.01 27.50 -4.89
N ASP A 303 -9.99 26.16 -4.89
CA ASP A 303 -10.20 25.31 -6.07
C ASP A 303 -11.62 24.68 -6.08
N GLY A 304 -12.58 25.37 -5.47
CA GLY A 304 -13.99 24.98 -5.37
C GLY A 304 -14.43 24.55 -3.96
N TYR A 305 -15.75 24.52 -3.76
CA TYR A 305 -16.41 24.10 -2.52
C TYR A 305 -17.58 23.17 -2.85
N GLY A 306 -17.74 22.09 -2.09
CA GLY A 306 -18.88 21.18 -2.24
C GLY A 306 -19.50 20.85 -0.89
N LEU A 307 -20.83 20.91 -0.79
CA LEU A 307 -21.55 20.61 0.44
C LEU A 307 -22.77 19.71 0.15
N PHE A 308 -22.90 18.65 0.94
CA PHE A 308 -24.11 17.85 1.05
C PHE A 308 -24.59 17.91 2.50
N VAL A 309 -25.88 18.15 2.70
CA VAL A 309 -26.56 18.00 3.99
C VAL A 309 -27.72 17.04 3.78
N ALA A 310 -27.78 15.98 4.59
CA ALA A 310 -28.88 15.03 4.57
C ALA A 310 -29.62 15.08 5.90
N ASP A 311 -30.93 14.92 5.87
CA ASP A 311 -31.76 14.82 7.07
C ASP A 311 -33.05 14.02 6.82
N PHE A 312 -33.70 13.53 7.87
CA PHE A 312 -34.82 12.58 7.77
C PHE A 312 -36.20 13.25 7.80
N ILE A 313 -37.20 12.58 7.25
CA ILE A 313 -38.60 13.05 7.19
C ILE A 313 -39.39 12.47 8.36
N ASP A 314 -39.93 13.32 9.23
CA ASP A 314 -40.78 12.92 10.37
C ASP A 314 -42.09 12.28 9.91
N GLY A 315 -42.81 12.96 9.00
CA GLY A 315 -44.11 12.53 8.49
C GLY A 315 -44.23 12.70 6.97
N ASP A 316 -44.73 11.66 6.31
CA ASP A 316 -44.93 11.64 4.85
C ASP A 316 -46.35 11.15 4.53
N GLU A 317 -47.25 12.03 4.06
CA GLU A 317 -48.64 11.68 3.73
C GLU A 317 -48.77 10.81 2.47
N ARG A 318 -47.74 10.81 1.60
CA ARG A 318 -47.71 9.98 0.38
C ARG A 318 -47.33 8.55 0.72
N SER A 319 -46.34 8.40 1.62
CA SER A 319 -45.78 7.11 2.03
C SER A 319 -45.62 7.04 3.55
N PRO A 320 -46.73 6.91 4.32
CA PRO A 320 -46.70 6.94 5.78
C PRO A 320 -46.01 5.70 6.36
N TYR A 321 -45.09 5.93 7.30
CA TYR A 321 -44.36 4.89 8.02
C TYR A 321 -45.30 3.96 8.83
N ARG A 322 -44.97 2.67 8.86
CA ARG A 322 -45.75 1.60 9.52
C ARG A 322 -44.91 0.85 10.55
N SER A 323 -45.02 1.26 11.82
CA SER A 323 -44.22 0.74 12.94
C SER A 323 -44.42 -0.75 13.29
N HIS A 324 -45.42 -1.40 12.71
CA HIS A 324 -45.73 -2.82 12.87
C HIS A 324 -45.33 -3.67 11.64
N GLU A 325 -44.83 -3.05 10.56
CA GLU A 325 -44.32 -3.74 9.37
C GLU A 325 -42.81 -3.57 9.18
N ARG A 326 -42.24 -2.45 9.68
CA ARG A 326 -40.86 -2.02 9.38
C ARG A 326 -40.22 -1.33 10.58
N ILE A 327 -38.90 -1.42 10.69
CA ILE A 327 -38.07 -0.73 11.68
C ILE A 327 -37.62 0.62 11.11
N ARG A 328 -37.95 1.74 11.75
CA ARG A 328 -37.51 3.09 11.32
C ARG A 328 -36.03 3.32 11.65
N ARG A 329 -35.28 3.78 10.65
CA ARG A 329 -33.96 4.39 10.81
C ARG A 329 -34.00 5.84 10.34
N ASP A 330 -33.79 6.75 11.28
CA ASP A 330 -33.57 8.17 11.02
C ASP A 330 -32.08 8.45 10.83
N PHE A 331 -31.78 9.43 10.00
CA PHE A 331 -30.43 9.71 9.52
C PHE A 331 -30.25 11.18 9.17
N SER A 332 -29.24 11.81 9.76
CA SER A 332 -28.77 13.14 9.39
C SER A 332 -27.26 13.10 9.09
N SER A 333 -26.78 13.91 8.14
CA SER A 333 -25.35 14.02 7.85
C SER A 333 -24.93 15.35 7.24
N VAL A 334 -23.64 15.64 7.34
CA VAL A 334 -22.98 16.73 6.60
C VAL A 334 -21.73 16.17 5.93
N LEU A 335 -21.56 16.43 4.64
CA LEU A 335 -20.34 16.15 3.90
C LEU A 335 -19.85 17.44 3.24
N GLU A 336 -18.65 17.87 3.61
CA GLU A 336 -17.97 19.03 3.05
C GLU A 336 -16.75 18.59 2.24
N LEU A 337 -16.57 19.19 1.07
CA LEU A 337 -15.41 19.05 0.20
C LEU A 337 -14.67 20.39 0.11
N THR A 338 -13.39 20.36 0.44
CA THR A 338 -12.48 21.52 0.47
C THR A 338 -11.13 21.15 -0.15
N SER A 339 -10.51 22.07 -0.89
CA SER A 339 -9.17 21.88 -1.46
C SER A 339 -8.07 22.40 -0.51
N TYR A 340 -6.89 21.79 -0.51
CA TYR A 340 -5.73 22.31 0.23
C TYR A 340 -4.41 22.11 -0.54
N PRO A 341 -3.47 23.07 -0.49
CA PRO A 341 -2.19 22.98 -1.20
C PRO A 341 -1.20 22.05 -0.46
N THR A 342 -0.75 21.01 -1.15
CA THR A 342 0.15 19.98 -0.62
C THR A 342 1.61 20.44 -0.58
N GLN A 343 2.19 20.55 0.63
CA GLN A 343 3.64 20.73 0.78
C GLN A 343 4.39 19.40 0.53
N ARG A 344 4.79 19.18 -0.73
CA ARG A 344 5.64 18.03 -1.09
C ARG A 344 7.03 18.22 -0.47
N ARG A 345 7.33 17.49 0.61
CA ARG A 345 8.57 17.62 1.39
C ARG A 345 9.75 17.00 0.63
N THR A 346 10.40 17.78 -0.23
CA THR A 346 11.52 17.37 -1.10
C THR A 346 12.77 16.98 -0.29
N ARG A 347 12.87 15.68 0.03
CA ARG A 347 14.05 15.09 0.69
C ARG A 347 15.14 14.82 -0.35
N GLY A 348 15.73 15.88 -0.92
CA GLY A 348 16.82 15.78 -1.88
C GLY A 348 17.32 17.14 -2.37
N THR A 349 18.63 17.39 -2.25
CA THR A 349 19.27 18.63 -2.69
C THR A 349 19.46 18.69 -4.21
N LYS A 350 18.78 19.62 -4.89
CA LYS A 350 19.29 20.34 -6.07
C LYS A 350 18.41 21.56 -6.40
N THR A 351 18.94 22.44 -7.25
CA THR A 351 18.36 23.73 -7.63
C THR A 351 17.00 23.59 -8.29
N VAL A 352 15.98 24.29 -7.76
CA VAL A 352 14.62 24.31 -8.30
C VAL A 352 14.46 25.42 -9.34
N ASN A 353 14.07 25.07 -10.56
CA ASN A 353 13.55 26.03 -11.54
C ASN A 353 12.07 26.32 -11.23
N SER A 354 11.65 27.57 -11.37
CA SER A 354 10.33 28.04 -10.94
C SER A 354 9.19 27.68 -11.91
N SER A 355 8.77 26.42 -11.92
CA SER A 355 7.51 25.98 -12.56
C SER A 355 6.85 24.73 -11.94
N ASP A 356 7.34 24.24 -10.79
CA ASP A 356 6.67 23.15 -10.05
C ASP A 356 5.25 23.57 -9.66
N LYS A 357 4.25 22.92 -10.26
CA LYS A 357 2.86 23.01 -9.82
C LYS A 357 2.76 22.43 -8.41
N LYS A 358 2.31 23.24 -7.45
CA LYS A 358 1.83 22.73 -6.16
C LYS A 358 0.72 21.71 -6.46
N GLY A 359 0.83 20.51 -5.90
CA GLY A 359 -0.29 19.57 -5.92
C GLY A 359 -1.38 20.05 -4.97
N THR A 360 -2.64 19.94 -5.36
CA THR A 360 -3.80 20.18 -4.49
C THR A 360 -4.33 18.82 -4.03
N VAL A 361 -4.72 18.69 -2.77
CA VAL A 361 -5.48 17.55 -2.23
C VAL A 361 -6.88 18.00 -1.87
N VAL A 362 -7.90 17.20 -2.21
CA VAL A 362 -9.27 17.43 -1.78
C VAL A 362 -9.53 16.66 -0.50
N VAL A 363 -9.88 17.38 0.56
CA VAL A 363 -10.29 16.83 1.85
C VAL A 363 -11.81 16.78 1.90
N MET A 364 -12.35 15.58 2.04
CA MET A 364 -13.73 15.34 2.43
C MET A 364 -13.80 15.27 3.96
N LYS A 365 -14.52 16.21 4.58
CA LYS A 365 -14.93 16.14 5.98
C LYS A 365 -16.36 15.60 6.02
N ARG A 366 -16.62 14.59 6.85
CA ARG A 366 -17.96 13.98 6.97
C ARG A 366 -18.34 13.81 8.42
N TRP A 367 -19.54 14.26 8.78
CA TRP A 367 -20.24 13.89 10.02
C TRP A 367 -21.55 13.19 9.69
N VAL A 368 -21.93 12.22 10.52
CA VAL A 368 -23.13 11.40 10.39
C VAL A 368 -23.71 11.14 11.78
N HIS A 369 -25.03 11.22 11.91
CA HIS A 369 -25.79 10.78 13.07
C HIS A 369 -26.98 9.93 12.59
N SER A 370 -27.19 8.78 13.22
CA SER A 370 -28.28 7.87 12.89
C SER A 370 -28.95 7.34 14.16
N LYS A 371 -30.27 7.22 14.11
CA LYS A 371 -31.10 6.60 15.13
C LYS A 371 -31.87 5.42 14.51
N VAL A 372 -31.74 4.24 15.08
CA VAL A 372 -32.64 3.10 14.83
C VAL A 372 -33.65 3.06 15.97
N HIS A 373 -34.93 3.16 15.63
CA HIS A 373 -36.00 3.03 16.63
C HIS A 373 -36.16 1.55 17.01
N HIS A 374 -36.37 1.27 18.30
CA HIS A 374 -36.74 -0.08 18.71
C HIS A 374 -38.10 -0.46 18.08
N PRO A 375 -38.26 -1.67 17.51
CA PRO A 375 -39.54 -2.09 16.95
C PRO A 375 -40.65 -2.13 18.02
N GLN A 376 -41.88 -1.90 17.56
CA GLN A 376 -43.11 -2.03 18.37
C GLN A 376 -43.68 -3.46 18.35
N TYR A 377 -42.89 -4.42 17.87
CA TYR A 377 -43.22 -5.83 17.73
C TYR A 377 -42.01 -6.69 18.13
N ASP A 378 -42.25 -7.91 18.59
CA ASP A 378 -41.20 -8.81 19.06
C ASP A 378 -40.24 -9.19 17.92
N ILE A 379 -38.94 -9.01 18.16
CA ILE A 379 -37.86 -9.49 17.28
C ILE A 379 -36.86 -10.35 18.07
N PRO A 380 -36.18 -11.33 17.43
CA PRO A 380 -35.07 -12.03 18.08
C PRO A 380 -33.94 -11.07 18.43
N LEU A 381 -33.28 -11.28 19.58
CA LEU A 381 -32.12 -10.49 20.02
C LEU A 381 -30.99 -10.47 18.98
N THR A 382 -30.80 -11.57 18.25
CA THR A 382 -29.86 -11.66 17.11
C THR A 382 -30.23 -10.73 15.96
N GLY A 383 -31.52 -10.55 15.69
CA GLY A 383 -32.02 -9.57 14.72
C GLY A 383 -31.80 -8.13 15.19
N TRP A 384 -31.96 -7.84 16.48
CA TRP A 384 -31.65 -6.51 17.00
C TRP A 384 -30.15 -6.17 16.90
N HIS A 385 -29.27 -7.13 17.21
CA HIS A 385 -27.84 -6.98 16.97
C HIS A 385 -27.51 -6.78 15.48
N GLU A 386 -28.16 -7.52 14.56
CA GLU A 386 -28.04 -7.30 13.12
C GLU A 386 -28.43 -5.86 12.73
N MET A 387 -29.52 -5.28 13.26
CA MET A 387 -29.94 -3.91 12.92
C MET A 387 -28.91 -2.86 13.33
N ARG A 388 -28.29 -3.06 14.51
CA ARG A 388 -27.25 -2.18 15.05
C ARG A 388 -25.97 -2.27 14.21
N GLU A 389 -25.45 -3.48 13.99
CA GLU A 389 -24.24 -3.71 13.19
C GLU A 389 -24.43 -3.25 11.74
N ASN A 390 -25.60 -3.52 11.13
CA ASN A 390 -25.95 -3.05 9.79
C ASN A 390 -25.87 -1.52 9.71
N THR A 391 -26.40 -0.81 10.70
CA THR A 391 -26.34 0.66 10.76
C THR A 391 -24.90 1.18 10.87
N GLU A 392 -24.06 0.59 11.72
CA GLU A 392 -22.64 0.96 11.83
C GLU A 392 -21.84 0.67 10.55
N HIS A 393 -22.13 -0.42 9.85
CA HIS A 393 -21.50 -0.77 8.57
C HIS A 393 -21.99 0.14 7.43
N TRP A 394 -23.30 0.44 7.36
CA TRP A 394 -23.91 1.34 6.38
C TRP A 394 -23.26 2.73 6.43
N ILE A 395 -23.02 3.25 7.64
CA ILE A 395 -22.29 4.51 7.86
C ILE A 395 -20.86 4.43 7.27
N GLN A 396 -20.19 3.28 7.32
CA GLN A 396 -18.83 3.12 6.80
C GLN A 396 -18.75 2.88 5.28
N THR A 397 -19.75 2.22 4.69
CA THR A 397 -19.78 1.76 3.27
C THR A 397 -19.49 2.84 2.23
N LEU A 398 -19.94 4.08 2.45
CA LEU A 398 -19.75 5.19 1.50
C LEU A 398 -18.28 5.37 1.09
N HIS A 399 -17.35 5.42 2.04
CA HIS A 399 -15.95 5.74 1.74
C HIS A 399 -15.29 4.64 0.87
N HIS A 400 -15.61 3.38 1.14
CA HIS A 400 -15.12 2.24 0.36
C HIS A 400 -15.65 2.27 -1.08
N THR A 401 -16.97 2.47 -1.23
CA THR A 401 -17.63 2.55 -2.54
C THR A 401 -17.15 3.75 -3.36
N MET A 402 -16.88 4.89 -2.70
CA MET A 402 -16.31 6.09 -3.34
C MET A 402 -14.91 5.83 -3.90
N LEU A 403 -14.04 5.11 -3.18
CA LEU A 403 -12.71 4.75 -3.68
C LEU A 403 -12.80 3.80 -4.88
N GLU A 404 -13.69 2.80 -4.86
CA GLU A 404 -13.88 1.89 -6.00
C GLU A 404 -14.45 2.61 -7.24
N ARG A 405 -15.46 3.47 -7.08
CA ARG A 405 -16.00 4.26 -8.19
C ARG A 405 -14.98 5.27 -8.74
N TYR A 406 -14.11 5.81 -7.89
CA TYR A 406 -12.94 6.60 -8.31
C TYR A 406 -11.98 5.75 -9.18
N PHE A 407 -11.57 4.57 -8.70
CA PHE A 407 -10.67 3.69 -9.47
C PHE A 407 -11.30 3.28 -10.82
N ALA A 408 -12.59 2.95 -10.85
CA ALA A 408 -13.33 2.65 -12.09
C ALA A 408 -13.46 3.84 -13.06
N MET A 409 -13.47 5.09 -12.57
CA MET A 409 -13.43 6.28 -13.43
C MET A 409 -12.03 6.59 -13.99
N VAL A 410 -10.97 6.24 -13.25
CA VAL A 410 -9.57 6.45 -13.63
C VAL A 410 -9.00 5.28 -14.45
N ALA A 411 -9.62 4.11 -14.39
CA ALA A 411 -9.28 2.91 -15.16
C ALA A 411 -9.18 3.22 -16.68
N PRO A 412 -8.05 2.87 -17.35
CA PRO A 412 -7.89 3.13 -18.78
C PRO A 412 -8.91 2.36 -19.63
N LYS A 413 -9.83 3.11 -20.26
CA LYS A 413 -11.07 2.60 -20.88
C LYS A 413 -10.91 1.68 -22.10
N HIS A 414 -9.68 1.49 -22.57
CA HIS A 414 -9.32 0.47 -23.55
C HIS A 414 -7.82 0.19 -23.36
N MET A 415 -7.42 -1.08 -23.43
CA MET A 415 -6.03 -1.52 -23.38
C MET A 415 -5.86 -2.72 -24.29
N LYS A 416 -4.65 -2.88 -24.85
CA LYS A 416 -4.27 -4.07 -25.61
C LYS A 416 -3.39 -5.00 -24.79
N VAL A 417 -3.84 -6.23 -24.63
CA VAL A 417 -3.16 -7.33 -23.94
C VAL A 417 -2.68 -8.34 -24.97
N VAL A 418 -1.37 -8.57 -25.06
CA VAL A 418 -0.76 -9.55 -25.98
C VAL A 418 -0.19 -10.71 -25.18
N CYS A 419 -0.66 -11.93 -25.45
CA CYS A 419 -0.31 -13.13 -24.71
C CYS A 419 0.41 -14.16 -25.59
N ALA A 420 1.61 -14.56 -25.18
CA ALA A 420 2.40 -15.60 -25.83
C ALA A 420 2.30 -16.92 -25.05
N LEU A 421 1.68 -17.93 -25.65
CA LEU A 421 1.42 -19.26 -25.08
C LEU A 421 1.90 -20.36 -26.03
N TYR A 422 2.01 -21.61 -25.55
CA TYR A 422 2.28 -22.75 -26.43
C TYR A 422 1.01 -23.25 -27.13
N GLU A 423 1.17 -23.92 -28.26
CA GLU A 423 0.05 -24.61 -28.93
C GLU A 423 -0.31 -25.88 -28.16
N GLY A 424 -1.58 -26.02 -27.76
CA GLY A 424 -2.11 -27.24 -27.16
C GLY A 424 -2.63 -28.21 -28.21
N GLY A 425 -2.99 -27.71 -29.39
CA GLY A 425 -3.50 -28.47 -30.52
C GLY A 425 -4.68 -29.35 -30.12
N GLU A 426 -4.64 -30.61 -30.53
CA GLU A 426 -5.65 -31.61 -30.20
C GLU A 426 -5.71 -31.99 -28.72
N HIS A 427 -4.72 -31.60 -27.89
CA HIS A 427 -4.78 -31.79 -26.45
C HIS A 427 -5.52 -30.63 -25.78
N GLY A 428 -5.18 -29.38 -26.13
CA GLY A 428 -5.84 -28.17 -25.61
C GLY A 428 -7.34 -28.18 -25.88
N LYS A 429 -7.75 -28.48 -27.11
CA LYS A 429 -9.18 -28.57 -27.52
C LYS A 429 -9.97 -29.67 -26.79
N LYS A 430 -9.30 -30.72 -26.29
CA LYS A 430 -9.95 -31.88 -25.65
C LYS A 430 -9.91 -31.82 -24.13
N ASN A 431 -9.03 -31.00 -23.56
CA ASN A 431 -8.91 -30.80 -22.13
C ASN A 431 -8.82 -29.29 -21.81
N PRO A 432 -9.94 -28.66 -21.37
CA PRO A 432 -9.95 -27.24 -21.04
C PRO A 432 -9.10 -26.89 -19.81
N ASP A 433 -8.72 -27.88 -18.98
CA ASP A 433 -7.83 -27.67 -17.83
C ASP A 433 -6.39 -27.35 -18.23
N ILE A 434 -6.03 -27.53 -19.52
CA ILE A 434 -4.76 -27.08 -20.09
C ILE A 434 -4.85 -25.56 -20.38
N LEU A 435 -5.05 -24.77 -19.32
CA LEU A 435 -5.27 -23.31 -19.40
C LEU A 435 -4.10 -22.57 -20.07
N GLY A 436 -2.88 -23.11 -19.99
CA GLY A 436 -1.65 -22.48 -20.48
C GLY A 436 -1.45 -22.45 -21.99
N CYS A 437 -2.36 -23.01 -22.79
CA CYS A 437 -2.20 -23.08 -24.25
C CYS A 437 -3.05 -22.04 -25.01
N VAL A 438 -2.71 -21.79 -26.27
CA VAL A 438 -3.40 -20.83 -27.16
C VAL A 438 -4.92 -21.10 -27.27
N GLU A 439 -5.36 -22.36 -27.15
CA GLU A 439 -6.78 -22.73 -27.25
C GLU A 439 -7.61 -22.42 -25.99
N ASN A 440 -6.99 -22.30 -24.81
CA ASN A 440 -7.68 -22.10 -23.53
C ASN A 440 -7.32 -20.75 -22.86
N GLU A 441 -6.30 -20.04 -23.38
CA GLU A 441 -6.07 -18.60 -23.19
C GLU A 441 -5.99 -18.12 -21.72
N LEU A 442 -5.47 -18.96 -20.82
CA LEU A 442 -5.44 -18.75 -19.36
C LEU A 442 -6.82 -18.51 -18.72
N GLY A 443 -7.91 -18.81 -19.44
CA GLY A 443 -9.29 -18.43 -19.07
C GLY A 443 -9.55 -16.92 -19.08
N LEU A 444 -8.68 -16.12 -19.71
CA LEU A 444 -8.70 -14.65 -19.58
C LEU A 444 -9.61 -13.94 -20.57
N ARG A 445 -9.91 -14.54 -21.75
CA ARG A 445 -10.59 -13.84 -22.86
C ARG A 445 -11.87 -13.13 -22.43
N LYS A 446 -12.83 -13.88 -21.87
CA LYS A 446 -14.09 -13.30 -21.40
C LYS A 446 -13.87 -12.20 -20.35
N PHE A 447 -12.94 -12.40 -19.40
CA PHE A 447 -12.64 -11.41 -18.36
C PHE A 447 -12.08 -10.08 -18.92
N LEU A 448 -11.34 -10.14 -20.03
CA LEU A 448 -10.79 -8.97 -20.72
C LEU A 448 -11.84 -8.31 -21.64
N GLU A 449 -12.60 -9.11 -22.38
CA GLU A 449 -13.66 -8.64 -23.29
C GLU A 449 -14.85 -8.03 -22.52
N ASP A 450 -15.29 -8.64 -21.41
CA ASP A 450 -16.31 -8.07 -20.50
C ASP A 450 -15.85 -6.72 -19.88
N ARG A 451 -14.54 -6.44 -19.88
CA ARG A 451 -13.93 -5.15 -19.45
C ARG A 451 -13.61 -4.20 -20.61
N GLY A 452 -13.89 -4.58 -21.86
CA GLY A 452 -13.60 -3.77 -23.04
C GLY A 452 -12.11 -3.65 -23.39
N HIS A 453 -11.30 -4.65 -23.08
CA HIS A 453 -9.88 -4.73 -23.47
C HIS A 453 -9.69 -5.62 -24.71
N GLU A 454 -8.73 -5.28 -25.58
CA GLU A 454 -8.32 -6.12 -26.71
C GLU A 454 -7.41 -7.25 -26.20
N PHE A 455 -7.67 -8.50 -26.61
CA PHE A 455 -6.87 -9.65 -26.20
C PHE A 455 -6.41 -10.49 -27.40
N VAL A 456 -5.12 -10.38 -27.71
CA VAL A 456 -4.43 -11.13 -28.77
C VAL A 456 -3.64 -12.27 -28.14
N VAL A 457 -3.86 -13.50 -28.59
CA VAL A 457 -3.14 -14.70 -28.12
C VAL A 457 -2.42 -15.34 -29.30
N THR A 458 -1.15 -15.74 -29.12
CA THR A 458 -0.35 -16.34 -30.19
C THR A 458 0.70 -17.33 -29.68
N SER A 459 1.04 -18.31 -30.52
CA SER A 459 2.22 -19.16 -30.40
C SER A 459 3.43 -18.60 -31.17
N ASP A 460 3.19 -17.85 -32.26
CA ASP A 460 4.21 -17.26 -33.11
C ASP A 460 4.87 -16.07 -32.42
N LYS A 461 6.08 -16.31 -31.89
CA LYS A 461 6.80 -15.43 -30.96
C LYS A 461 8.22 -15.05 -31.36
N ASP A 462 8.79 -15.68 -32.39
CA ASP A 462 10.23 -15.64 -32.69
C ASP A 462 10.53 -14.92 -34.00
N GLY A 463 11.60 -14.13 -34.02
CA GLY A 463 11.91 -13.21 -35.13
C GLY A 463 11.01 -11.97 -35.18
N ASP A 464 11.33 -11.08 -36.13
CA ASP A 464 10.73 -9.74 -36.25
C ASP A 464 9.39 -9.69 -37.01
N ASN A 465 9.09 -10.73 -37.79
CA ASN A 465 7.83 -10.86 -38.54
C ASN A 465 6.75 -11.68 -37.80
N SER A 466 7.00 -12.10 -36.56
CA SER A 466 6.07 -12.91 -35.77
C SER A 466 4.80 -12.13 -35.39
N GLU A 467 3.68 -12.84 -35.20
CA GLU A 467 2.43 -12.24 -34.70
C GLU A 467 2.61 -11.55 -33.34
N PHE A 468 3.48 -12.07 -32.48
CA PHE A 468 3.90 -11.37 -31.26
C PHE A 468 4.60 -10.03 -31.59
N ALA A 469 5.60 -10.03 -32.46
CA ALA A 469 6.35 -8.81 -32.81
C ALA A 469 5.46 -7.75 -33.51
N LYS A 470 4.51 -8.18 -34.35
CA LYS A 470 3.51 -7.30 -34.98
C LYS A 470 2.62 -6.60 -33.94
N ASN A 471 2.11 -7.34 -32.95
CA ASN A 471 1.18 -6.82 -31.94
C ASN A 471 1.85 -6.15 -30.74
N LEU A 472 3.17 -6.30 -30.58
CA LEU A 472 3.93 -5.70 -29.48
C LEU A 472 3.99 -4.17 -29.54
N HIS A 473 3.91 -3.56 -30.74
CA HIS A 473 4.13 -2.12 -30.92
C HIS A 473 3.05 -1.24 -30.25
N ASP A 474 1.83 -1.76 -30.11
CA ASP A 474 0.68 -1.05 -29.58
C ASP A 474 0.10 -1.69 -28.31
N ALA A 475 0.79 -2.70 -27.75
CA ALA A 475 0.42 -3.38 -26.51
C ALA A 475 0.63 -2.51 -25.25
N ASP A 476 -0.36 -2.50 -24.36
CA ASP A 476 -0.25 -1.93 -23.01
C ASP A 476 0.29 -2.97 -22.01
N VAL A 477 -0.07 -4.24 -22.21
CA VAL A 477 0.32 -5.38 -21.36
C VAL A 477 0.83 -6.52 -22.23
N VAL A 478 1.94 -7.14 -21.84
CA VAL A 478 2.41 -8.41 -22.39
C VAL A 478 2.29 -9.51 -21.34
N ILE A 479 1.80 -10.68 -21.74
CA ILE A 479 1.77 -11.90 -20.93
C ILE A 479 2.60 -12.97 -21.64
N SER A 480 3.45 -13.69 -20.89
CA SER A 480 4.32 -14.73 -21.46
C SER A 480 4.60 -15.84 -20.44
N GLN A 481 4.96 -17.03 -20.92
CA GLN A 481 5.24 -18.19 -20.07
C GLN A 481 6.71 -18.62 -20.15
N PRO A 482 7.36 -19.02 -19.03
CA PRO A 482 8.72 -19.57 -19.07
C PRO A 482 8.85 -20.86 -19.89
N PHE A 483 7.74 -21.55 -20.16
CA PHE A 483 7.68 -22.78 -20.95
C PHE A 483 7.81 -22.48 -22.46
N TRP A 484 7.20 -21.37 -22.90
CA TRP A 484 7.21 -20.86 -24.28
C TRP A 484 7.51 -19.35 -24.28
N PRO A 485 8.75 -18.95 -23.91
CA PRO A 485 9.05 -17.56 -23.60
C PRO A 485 9.11 -16.70 -24.85
N ALA A 486 8.18 -15.76 -24.98
CA ALA A 486 8.36 -14.60 -25.83
C ALA A 486 9.42 -13.71 -25.19
N TYR A 487 10.66 -13.80 -25.70
CA TYR A 487 11.77 -13.01 -25.20
C TYR A 487 11.49 -11.51 -25.43
N ILE A 488 11.47 -10.75 -24.34
CA ILE A 488 11.18 -9.31 -24.31
C ILE A 488 12.52 -8.57 -24.15
N THR A 489 13.33 -8.63 -25.21
CA THR A 489 14.67 -8.02 -25.27
C THR A 489 14.61 -6.49 -25.29
N ARG A 490 15.76 -5.83 -25.13
CA ARG A 490 15.92 -4.37 -25.23
C ARG A 490 15.34 -3.78 -26.52
N GLU A 491 15.57 -4.45 -27.65
CA GLU A 491 15.10 -4.04 -28.98
C GLU A 491 13.58 -4.15 -29.06
N ARG A 492 13.01 -5.21 -28.49
CA ARG A 492 11.55 -5.40 -28.39
C ARG A 492 10.91 -4.39 -27.44
N ILE A 493 11.56 -4.03 -26.33
CA ILE A 493 11.12 -2.97 -25.40
C ILE A 493 11.20 -1.57 -26.04
N ALA A 494 12.18 -1.32 -26.90
CA ALA A 494 12.26 -0.10 -27.70
C ALA A 494 11.16 -0.03 -28.77
N LYS A 495 10.79 -1.17 -29.38
CA LYS A 495 9.67 -1.29 -30.32
C LYS A 495 8.27 -1.21 -29.67
N ALA A 496 8.17 -1.24 -28.33
CA ALA A 496 6.89 -1.33 -27.59
C ALA A 496 6.53 -0.02 -26.83
N PRO A 497 6.27 1.12 -27.50
CA PRO A 497 6.11 2.42 -26.86
C PRO A 497 5.04 2.48 -25.76
N LYS A 498 3.91 1.76 -25.90
CA LYS A 498 2.80 1.78 -24.92
C LYS A 498 2.97 0.84 -23.71
N LEU A 499 3.91 -0.10 -23.75
CA LEU A 499 4.03 -1.18 -22.77
C LEU A 499 4.23 -0.63 -21.36
N LYS A 500 3.38 -1.08 -20.42
CA LYS A 500 3.38 -0.67 -19.00
C LYS A 500 3.65 -1.84 -18.06
N LEU A 501 3.18 -3.03 -18.42
CA LEU A 501 3.21 -4.23 -17.59
C LEU A 501 3.63 -5.46 -18.40
N ALA A 502 4.64 -6.17 -17.93
CA ALA A 502 5.00 -7.50 -18.41
C ALA A 502 4.69 -8.54 -17.32
N ILE A 503 3.84 -9.52 -17.64
CA ILE A 503 3.41 -10.58 -16.72
C ILE A 503 4.01 -11.93 -17.15
N THR A 504 4.73 -12.56 -16.25
CA THR A 504 5.13 -13.97 -16.36
C THR A 504 4.02 -14.85 -15.78
N ALA A 505 3.29 -15.54 -16.66
CA ALA A 505 2.29 -16.55 -16.30
C ALA A 505 3.00 -17.85 -15.85
N GLY A 506 3.59 -17.79 -14.66
CA GLY A 506 4.51 -18.79 -14.11
C GLY A 506 5.43 -18.17 -13.06
N ILE A 507 6.70 -18.59 -13.04
CA ILE A 507 7.75 -18.09 -12.13
C ILE A 507 9.08 -17.96 -12.90
N GLY A 508 9.79 -16.87 -12.63
CA GLY A 508 11.06 -16.44 -13.20
C GLY A 508 10.90 -15.63 -14.50
N SER A 509 11.11 -14.32 -14.39
CA SER A 509 10.90 -13.33 -15.47
C SER A 509 12.19 -12.99 -16.25
N ASP A 510 13.16 -13.90 -16.27
CA ASP A 510 14.48 -13.75 -16.91
C ASP A 510 14.47 -13.73 -18.45
N HIS A 511 13.32 -14.02 -19.08
CA HIS A 511 13.09 -13.79 -20.50
C HIS A 511 12.72 -12.33 -20.83
N VAL A 512 12.80 -11.41 -19.87
CA VAL A 512 12.66 -9.95 -20.03
C VAL A 512 14.02 -9.28 -19.72
N ASP A 513 14.46 -8.32 -20.54
CA ASP A 513 15.58 -7.44 -20.15
C ASP A 513 15.09 -6.54 -19.00
N LEU A 514 15.39 -6.95 -17.76
CA LEU A 514 14.98 -6.24 -16.55
C LEU A 514 15.58 -4.84 -16.48
N ALA A 515 16.78 -4.62 -17.03
CA ALA A 515 17.37 -3.29 -17.12
C ALA A 515 16.57 -2.41 -18.11
N ALA A 516 16.19 -2.91 -19.28
CA ALA A 516 15.40 -2.15 -20.25
C ALA A 516 13.97 -1.88 -19.75
N ALA A 517 13.41 -2.80 -18.98
CA ALA A 517 12.15 -2.59 -18.28
C ALA A 517 12.28 -1.48 -17.22
N CYS A 518 13.38 -1.46 -16.44
CA CYS A 518 13.67 -0.38 -15.49
C CYS A 518 13.87 0.97 -16.21
N ASP A 519 14.69 1.00 -17.29
CA ASP A 519 14.98 2.18 -18.11
C ASP A 519 13.70 2.85 -18.67
N ARG A 520 12.65 2.05 -18.91
CA ARG A 520 11.34 2.51 -19.41
C ARG A 520 10.23 2.56 -18.37
N ASN A 521 10.52 2.30 -17.09
CA ASN A 521 9.55 2.21 -16.00
C ASN A 521 8.37 1.26 -16.31
N ILE A 522 8.68 0.08 -16.85
CA ILE A 522 7.74 -1.01 -17.08
C ILE A 522 7.72 -1.88 -15.82
N THR A 523 6.53 -2.12 -15.26
CA THR A 523 6.37 -3.08 -14.16
C THR A 523 6.55 -4.49 -14.70
N VAL A 524 7.39 -5.30 -14.07
CA VAL A 524 7.59 -6.73 -14.39
C VAL A 524 7.11 -7.55 -13.19
N ALA A 525 6.12 -8.42 -13.42
CA ALA A 525 5.47 -9.19 -12.36
C ALA A 525 5.32 -10.68 -12.73
N GLU A 526 5.32 -11.54 -11.72
CA GLU A 526 5.15 -12.99 -11.88
C GLU A 526 4.32 -13.60 -10.74
N VAL A 527 3.74 -14.78 -10.97
CA VAL A 527 2.85 -15.42 -10.00
C VAL A 527 3.66 -16.23 -8.97
N THR A 528 4.43 -15.50 -8.16
CA THR A 528 5.33 -16.05 -7.14
C THR A 528 4.62 -17.03 -6.22
N GLY A 529 5.08 -18.28 -6.22
CA GLY A 529 4.52 -19.38 -5.42
C GLY A 529 3.56 -20.31 -6.17
N SER A 530 3.09 -19.95 -7.36
CA SER A 530 2.12 -20.75 -8.15
C SER A 530 2.57 -22.19 -8.44
N ASN A 531 3.83 -22.41 -8.83
CA ASN A 531 4.31 -23.71 -9.30
C ASN A 531 5.50 -24.29 -8.49
N VAL A 532 5.92 -23.63 -7.41
CA VAL A 532 7.11 -24.01 -6.61
C VAL A 532 7.02 -25.38 -5.92
N VAL A 533 5.82 -25.97 -5.86
CA VAL A 533 5.59 -27.34 -5.37
C VAL A 533 5.87 -28.35 -6.49
N SER A 534 5.25 -28.16 -7.66
CA SER A 534 5.44 -29.00 -8.84
C SER A 534 6.91 -29.08 -9.26
N VAL A 535 7.63 -27.95 -9.25
CA VAL A 535 9.08 -27.93 -9.55
C VAL A 535 9.89 -28.69 -8.48
N ALA A 536 9.57 -28.52 -7.20
CA ALA A 536 10.29 -29.21 -6.12
C ALA A 536 10.07 -30.74 -6.13
N GLU A 537 8.91 -31.21 -6.58
CA GLU A 537 8.65 -32.63 -6.83
C GLU A 537 9.43 -33.14 -8.05
N HIS A 538 9.47 -32.36 -9.12
CA HIS A 538 10.25 -32.68 -10.32
C HIS A 538 11.76 -32.79 -10.03
N VAL A 539 12.32 -31.92 -9.17
CA VAL A 539 13.74 -32.02 -8.73
C VAL A 539 14.03 -33.34 -8.02
N VAL A 540 13.15 -33.79 -7.11
CA VAL A 540 13.33 -35.05 -6.38
C VAL A 540 13.16 -36.26 -7.30
N MET A 541 12.15 -36.22 -8.18
CA MET A 541 11.95 -37.22 -9.23
C MET A 541 13.19 -37.34 -10.14
N MET A 542 13.77 -36.23 -10.58
CA MET A 542 14.96 -36.21 -11.42
C MET A 542 16.23 -36.65 -10.69
N THR A 543 16.38 -36.28 -9.41
CA THR A 543 17.44 -36.77 -8.53
C THR A 543 17.41 -38.30 -8.44
N LEU A 544 16.24 -38.87 -8.14
CA LEU A 544 16.06 -40.33 -8.06
C LEU A 544 16.26 -41.00 -9.43
N SER A 545 15.77 -40.39 -10.52
CA SER A 545 15.90 -40.93 -11.87
C SER A 545 17.35 -41.05 -12.34
N LEU A 546 18.20 -40.10 -11.94
CA LEU A 546 19.65 -40.16 -12.16
C LEU A 546 20.34 -41.17 -11.25
N VAL A 547 20.19 -41.03 -9.94
CA VAL A 547 20.94 -41.82 -8.94
C VAL A 547 20.60 -43.31 -9.04
N ARG A 548 19.35 -43.66 -9.35
CA ARG A 548 18.90 -45.05 -9.54
C ARG A 548 19.08 -45.58 -10.97
N ASN A 549 19.71 -44.82 -11.88
CA ASN A 549 19.90 -45.18 -13.30
C ASN A 549 18.58 -45.56 -14.03
N TYR A 550 17.49 -44.83 -13.74
CA TYR A 550 16.14 -45.22 -14.15
C TYR A 550 15.89 -45.11 -15.66
N MET A 551 16.39 -44.06 -16.32
CA MET A 551 16.09 -43.83 -17.74
C MET A 551 16.63 -44.94 -18.67
N PRO A 552 17.88 -45.44 -18.50
CA PRO A 552 18.35 -46.62 -19.24
C PRO A 552 17.61 -47.90 -18.85
N ALA A 553 17.21 -48.07 -17.59
CA ALA A 553 16.45 -49.24 -17.13
C ALA A 553 15.06 -49.33 -17.79
N TYR A 554 14.30 -48.23 -17.76
CA TYR A 554 13.02 -48.11 -18.45
C TYR A 554 13.17 -48.36 -19.95
N LYS A 555 14.18 -47.74 -20.60
CA LYS A 555 14.43 -47.97 -22.03
C LYS A 555 14.80 -49.44 -22.32
N GLN A 556 15.53 -50.12 -21.45
CA GLN A 556 15.88 -51.53 -21.65
C GLN A 556 14.62 -52.41 -21.74
N VAL A 557 13.64 -52.20 -20.86
CA VAL A 557 12.36 -52.91 -20.87
C VAL A 557 11.54 -52.57 -22.14
N VAL A 558 11.45 -51.29 -22.52
CA VAL A 558 10.75 -50.86 -23.75
C VAL A 558 11.41 -51.42 -25.01
N ASP A 559 12.73 -51.57 -25.02
CA ASP A 559 13.50 -52.20 -26.09
C ASP A 559 13.39 -53.74 -26.11
N GLY A 560 12.64 -54.36 -25.20
CA GLY A 560 12.48 -55.81 -25.10
C GLY A 560 13.72 -56.57 -24.59
N LYS A 561 14.60 -55.90 -23.86
CA LYS A 561 15.88 -56.44 -23.35
C LYS A 561 15.81 -56.72 -21.85
N TRP A 562 16.70 -57.58 -21.36
CA TRP A 562 16.84 -57.87 -19.93
C TRP A 562 18.30 -58.14 -19.54
N ASP A 563 19.00 -57.11 -19.06
CA ASP A 563 20.38 -57.16 -18.57
C ASP A 563 20.47 -56.32 -17.29
N ILE A 564 20.42 -57.02 -16.15
CA ILE A 564 20.48 -56.40 -14.82
C ILE A 564 21.85 -55.75 -14.57
N ALA A 565 22.94 -56.35 -15.08
CA ALA A 565 24.30 -55.87 -14.81
C ALA A 565 24.59 -54.54 -15.53
N ALA A 566 24.09 -54.37 -16.76
CA ALA A 566 24.20 -53.13 -17.52
C ALA A 566 23.42 -51.94 -16.91
N ILE A 567 22.52 -52.19 -15.96
CA ILE A 567 21.82 -51.15 -15.19
C ILE A 567 22.45 -50.98 -13.79
N ALA A 568 22.68 -52.08 -13.08
CA ALA A 568 23.15 -52.07 -11.70
C ALA A 568 24.57 -51.48 -11.54
N ASN A 569 25.42 -51.58 -12.56
CA ASN A 569 26.78 -51.03 -12.54
C ASN A 569 26.84 -49.48 -12.39
N HIS A 570 25.71 -48.79 -12.54
CA HIS A 570 25.58 -47.33 -12.42
C HIS A 570 24.37 -46.90 -11.56
N ALA A 571 23.68 -47.84 -10.91
CA ALA A 571 22.54 -47.57 -10.04
C ALA A 571 22.99 -47.56 -8.56
N TYR A 572 22.58 -46.53 -7.83
CA TYR A 572 22.91 -46.32 -6.43
C TYR A 572 21.66 -45.97 -5.62
N ASP A 573 21.77 -46.07 -4.30
CA ASP A 573 20.80 -45.53 -3.36
C ASP A 573 21.04 -44.02 -3.11
N LEU A 574 19.96 -43.27 -2.88
CA LEU A 574 20.05 -41.86 -2.50
C LEU A 574 20.41 -41.69 -1.01
N GLU A 575 20.13 -42.70 -0.20
CA GLU A 575 20.53 -42.81 1.21
C GLU A 575 22.02 -42.49 1.42
N ASP A 576 22.33 -41.84 2.55
CA ASP A 576 23.66 -41.42 2.98
C ASP A 576 24.38 -40.40 2.05
N LYS A 577 23.82 -40.05 0.88
CA LYS A 577 24.43 -39.07 -0.05
C LYS A 577 24.38 -37.65 0.50
N HIS A 578 25.36 -36.86 0.09
CA HIS A 578 25.38 -35.42 0.28
C HIS A 578 24.61 -34.75 -0.85
N VAL A 579 23.53 -34.03 -0.53
CA VAL A 579 22.67 -33.36 -1.52
C VAL A 579 22.59 -31.86 -1.24
N GLY A 580 23.04 -31.04 -2.19
CA GLY A 580 23.15 -29.59 -2.04
C GLY A 580 22.24 -28.80 -2.97
N THR A 581 21.56 -27.76 -2.46
CA THR A 581 20.78 -26.81 -3.28
C THR A 581 21.47 -25.45 -3.42
N VAL A 582 21.63 -25.00 -4.66
CA VAL A 582 22.00 -23.61 -4.97
C VAL A 582 20.73 -22.76 -4.89
N ALA A 583 20.73 -21.81 -3.96
CA ALA A 583 19.56 -21.17 -3.36
C ALA A 583 18.65 -22.13 -2.56
N ALA A 584 18.18 -21.65 -1.42
CA ALA A 584 17.19 -22.28 -0.55
C ALA A 584 15.91 -21.42 -0.42
N GLY A 585 15.63 -20.58 -1.43
CA GLY A 585 14.35 -19.92 -1.61
C GLY A 585 13.16 -20.87 -1.79
N ARG A 586 12.05 -20.36 -2.33
CA ARG A 586 10.73 -21.04 -2.31
C ARG A 586 10.73 -22.48 -2.86
N ILE A 587 11.56 -22.78 -3.87
CA ILE A 587 11.72 -24.13 -4.43
C ILE A 587 12.75 -24.94 -3.62
N GLY A 588 13.98 -24.43 -3.46
CA GLY A 588 15.06 -25.12 -2.74
C GLY A 588 14.67 -25.59 -1.34
N LEU A 589 13.98 -24.77 -0.53
CA LEU A 589 13.48 -25.19 0.79
C LEU A 589 12.43 -26.32 0.71
N ARG A 590 11.60 -26.36 -0.35
CA ARG A 590 10.63 -27.44 -0.58
C ARG A 590 11.31 -28.73 -1.04
N VAL A 591 12.42 -28.63 -1.77
CA VAL A 591 13.30 -29.75 -2.15
C VAL A 591 13.97 -30.31 -0.90
N LEU A 592 14.64 -29.48 -0.08
CA LEU A 592 15.28 -29.91 1.17
C LEU A 592 14.28 -30.65 2.09
N ARG A 593 13.07 -30.11 2.28
CA ARG A 593 12.00 -30.76 3.06
C ARG A 593 11.52 -32.09 2.48
N ARG A 594 11.52 -32.26 1.15
CA ARG A 594 11.16 -33.52 0.47
C ARG A 594 12.29 -34.55 0.48
N LEU A 595 13.54 -34.10 0.50
CA LEU A 595 14.72 -34.95 0.55
C LEU A 595 15.05 -35.44 1.97
N LYS A 596 14.74 -34.66 3.02
CA LYS A 596 14.98 -35.06 4.42
C LYS A 596 14.61 -36.52 4.76
N PRO A 597 13.42 -37.07 4.39
CA PRO A 597 13.06 -38.47 4.68
C PRO A 597 13.72 -39.53 3.78
N PHE A 598 14.74 -39.16 2.98
CA PHE A 598 15.61 -40.11 2.26
C PHE A 598 16.98 -40.30 2.97
N ASP A 599 17.09 -39.85 4.23
CA ASP A 599 18.28 -39.98 5.09
C ASP A 599 19.59 -39.54 4.40
N VAL A 600 19.49 -38.38 3.74
CA VAL A 600 20.59 -37.67 3.08
C VAL A 600 21.22 -36.60 3.97
N LYS A 601 22.49 -36.29 3.70
CA LYS A 601 23.21 -35.17 4.29
C LYS A 601 22.90 -33.92 3.47
N LEU A 602 22.00 -33.09 3.99
CA LEU A 602 21.49 -31.91 3.29
C LEU A 602 22.49 -30.74 3.36
N HIS A 603 22.67 -30.04 2.24
CA HIS A 603 23.47 -28.83 2.12
C HIS A 603 22.72 -27.71 1.38
N TYR A 604 23.10 -26.45 1.61
CA TYR A 604 22.69 -25.34 0.76
C TYR A 604 23.67 -24.17 0.78
N THR A 605 23.54 -23.30 -0.21
CA THR A 605 24.12 -21.95 -0.23
C THR A 605 23.09 -20.98 -0.79
N ASP A 606 23.00 -19.78 -0.22
CA ASP A 606 22.08 -18.71 -0.66
C ASP A 606 22.65 -17.35 -0.19
N LYS A 607 22.29 -16.26 -0.88
CA LYS A 607 22.57 -14.89 -0.44
C LYS A 607 21.83 -14.55 0.86
N VAL A 608 20.65 -15.14 1.06
CA VAL A 608 19.86 -15.02 2.29
C VAL A 608 19.87 -16.36 3.01
N ARG A 609 20.62 -16.43 4.11
CA ARG A 609 20.67 -17.62 4.97
C ARG A 609 19.27 -17.92 5.54
N LEU A 610 18.91 -19.21 5.60
CA LEU A 610 17.68 -19.68 6.25
C LEU A 610 17.68 -19.32 7.75
N PRO A 611 16.50 -19.17 8.37
CA PRO A 611 16.40 -19.06 9.82
C PRO A 611 16.99 -20.28 10.52
N ALA A 612 17.66 -20.06 11.66
CA ALA A 612 18.43 -21.11 12.35
C ALA A 612 17.55 -22.27 12.85
N GLU A 613 16.27 -22.00 13.14
CA GLU A 613 15.27 -23.02 13.47
C GLU A 613 14.93 -23.91 12.26
N VAL A 614 14.98 -23.39 11.03
CA VAL A 614 14.79 -24.17 9.79
C VAL A 614 16.06 -24.96 9.46
N GLU A 615 17.24 -24.40 9.69
CA GLU A 615 18.50 -25.15 9.56
C GLU A 615 18.51 -26.37 10.51
N LYS A 616 18.09 -26.15 11.76
CA LYS A 616 17.96 -27.18 12.79
C LYS A 616 16.82 -28.17 12.53
N GLU A 617 15.68 -27.72 11.98
CA GLU A 617 14.58 -28.58 11.54
C GLU A 617 15.07 -29.61 10.52
N LEU A 618 15.90 -29.19 9.57
CA LEU A 618 16.31 -29.99 8.43
C LEU A 618 17.66 -30.70 8.62
N ASN A 619 18.42 -30.34 9.65
CA ASN A 619 19.83 -30.73 9.82
C ASN A 619 20.66 -30.41 8.57
N VAL A 620 20.39 -29.24 7.96
CA VAL A 620 21.02 -28.81 6.70
C VAL A 620 22.23 -27.92 6.97
N LYS A 621 23.36 -28.22 6.32
CA LYS A 621 24.59 -27.42 6.39
C LYS A 621 24.54 -26.25 5.39
N TRP A 622 24.64 -25.03 5.89
CA TRP A 622 24.92 -23.85 5.07
C TRP A 622 26.39 -23.78 4.65
N HIS A 623 26.64 -23.22 3.47
CA HIS A 623 27.96 -22.91 2.92
C HIS A 623 28.03 -21.45 2.47
N GLU A 624 29.20 -20.82 2.63
CA GLU A 624 29.45 -19.43 2.24
C GLU A 624 29.42 -19.22 0.71
N SER A 625 29.73 -20.26 -0.07
CA SER A 625 29.77 -20.19 -1.53
C SER A 625 29.30 -21.47 -2.21
N VAL A 626 28.93 -21.33 -3.50
CA VAL A 626 28.65 -22.45 -4.40
C VAL A 626 29.88 -23.34 -4.57
N GLU A 627 31.09 -22.76 -4.70
CA GLU A 627 32.30 -23.56 -4.92
C GLU A 627 32.59 -24.48 -3.72
N ASP A 628 32.23 -24.07 -2.50
CA ASP A 628 32.47 -24.85 -1.28
C ASP A 628 31.41 -25.93 -1.07
N MET A 629 30.14 -25.63 -1.35
CA MET A 629 29.07 -26.63 -1.32
C MET A 629 29.32 -27.77 -2.32
N VAL A 630 29.69 -27.47 -3.58
CA VAL A 630 29.80 -28.50 -4.62
C VAL A 630 30.92 -29.51 -4.38
N LYS A 631 31.97 -29.15 -3.62
CA LYS A 631 33.04 -30.06 -3.20
C LYS A 631 32.54 -31.17 -2.27
N GLU A 632 31.55 -30.85 -1.43
CA GLU A 632 30.98 -31.80 -0.45
C GLU A 632 29.81 -32.62 -1.00
N CYS A 633 29.19 -32.23 -2.12
CA CYS A 633 27.96 -32.86 -2.61
C CYS A 633 28.19 -34.00 -3.61
N ASP A 634 27.38 -35.05 -3.50
CA ASP A 634 27.24 -36.14 -4.48
C ASP A 634 26.13 -35.82 -5.50
N VAL A 635 25.11 -35.07 -5.07
CA VAL A 635 24.06 -34.50 -5.93
C VAL A 635 23.98 -33.00 -5.68
N VAL A 636 23.96 -32.21 -6.76
CA VAL A 636 23.73 -30.76 -6.70
C VAL A 636 22.45 -30.43 -7.47
N THR A 637 21.59 -29.59 -6.90
CA THR A 637 20.39 -29.07 -7.56
C THR A 637 20.42 -27.54 -7.64
N ILE A 638 20.09 -27.00 -8.81
CA ILE A 638 20.06 -25.55 -9.07
C ILE A 638 18.62 -25.04 -8.91
N ASN A 639 18.41 -24.12 -7.95
CA ASN A 639 17.11 -23.52 -7.63
C ASN A 639 17.17 -21.98 -7.52
N CYS A 640 18.25 -21.36 -7.99
CA CYS A 640 18.41 -19.90 -8.10
C CYS A 640 17.79 -19.35 -9.40
N PRO A 641 17.35 -18.07 -9.45
CA PRO A 641 16.93 -17.44 -10.70
C PRO A 641 18.12 -17.17 -11.63
N LEU A 642 17.82 -16.99 -12.92
CA LEU A 642 18.79 -16.49 -13.91
C LEU A 642 18.86 -14.97 -13.86
N HIS A 643 20.07 -14.44 -13.67
CA HIS A 643 20.44 -13.04 -13.77
C HIS A 643 21.97 -12.96 -14.04
N PRO A 644 22.57 -11.80 -14.31
CA PRO A 644 23.98 -11.72 -14.76
C PRO A 644 25.04 -12.39 -13.86
N GLU A 645 24.79 -12.56 -12.55
CA GLU A 645 25.71 -13.24 -11.63
C GLU A 645 25.53 -14.77 -11.58
N THR A 646 24.44 -15.30 -12.16
CA THR A 646 24.16 -16.74 -12.25
C THR A 646 24.28 -17.30 -13.66
N GLU A 647 24.39 -16.45 -14.69
CA GLU A 647 24.66 -16.89 -16.06
C GLU A 647 26.05 -17.59 -16.14
N ASN A 648 26.05 -18.80 -16.68
CA ASN A 648 27.18 -19.74 -16.73
C ASN A 648 27.87 -19.99 -15.37
N LEU A 649 27.14 -19.88 -14.24
CA LEU A 649 27.65 -20.22 -12.90
C LEU A 649 28.22 -21.65 -12.82
N PHE A 650 27.63 -22.59 -13.56
CA PHE A 650 28.16 -23.95 -13.75
C PHE A 650 28.95 -24.04 -15.08
N ASP A 651 30.06 -23.32 -15.13
CA ASP A 651 31.05 -23.38 -16.20
C ASP A 651 31.99 -24.60 -16.07
N ALA A 652 32.98 -24.72 -16.96
CA ALA A 652 33.99 -25.77 -16.89
C ALA A 652 34.80 -25.76 -15.58
N LYS A 653 35.06 -24.58 -14.98
CA LYS A 653 35.74 -24.46 -13.69
C LYS A 653 34.85 -25.01 -12.57
N MET A 654 33.62 -24.53 -12.42
CA MET A 654 32.69 -24.94 -11.36
C MET A 654 32.34 -26.43 -11.47
N LEU A 655 32.06 -26.92 -12.68
CA LEU A 655 31.81 -28.35 -12.90
C LEU A 655 33.00 -29.21 -12.46
N SER A 656 34.25 -28.75 -12.64
CA SER A 656 35.46 -29.47 -12.19
C SER A 656 35.68 -29.48 -10.67
N LYS A 657 34.89 -28.70 -9.91
CA LYS A 657 34.92 -28.63 -8.44
C LYS A 657 33.91 -29.59 -7.79
N MET A 658 32.99 -30.15 -8.57
CA MET A 658 32.10 -31.21 -8.13
C MET A 658 32.91 -32.50 -7.86
N LYS A 659 32.37 -33.42 -7.06
CA LYS A 659 32.99 -34.75 -6.93
C LYS A 659 32.97 -35.47 -8.27
N LYS A 660 34.03 -36.20 -8.59
CA LYS A 660 34.03 -37.12 -9.74
C LYS A 660 32.95 -38.18 -9.54
N GLY A 661 31.99 -38.26 -10.46
CA GLY A 661 30.82 -39.12 -10.38
C GLY A 661 29.59 -38.45 -9.75
N ALA A 662 29.63 -37.14 -9.47
CA ALA A 662 28.48 -36.40 -8.95
C ALA A 662 27.36 -36.25 -10.01
N TYR A 663 26.15 -35.97 -9.53
CA TYR A 663 24.97 -35.70 -10.33
C TYR A 663 24.58 -34.22 -10.25
N LEU A 664 24.04 -33.66 -11.35
CA LEU A 664 23.58 -32.28 -11.41
C LEU A 664 22.13 -32.21 -11.91
N VAL A 665 21.25 -31.56 -11.16
CA VAL A 665 19.84 -31.35 -11.51
C VAL A 665 19.55 -29.87 -11.69
N ASN A 666 18.97 -29.48 -12.83
CA ASN A 666 18.64 -28.09 -13.14
C ASN A 666 17.16 -27.99 -13.57
N THR A 667 16.32 -27.44 -12.71
CA THR A 667 14.96 -27.00 -13.03
C THR A 667 14.81 -25.49 -12.81
N ALA A 668 15.94 -24.76 -12.85
CA ALA A 668 16.01 -23.32 -12.69
C ALA A 668 15.95 -22.64 -14.07
N ARG A 669 17.09 -22.55 -14.78
CA ARG A 669 17.17 -22.06 -16.17
C ARG A 669 18.37 -22.64 -16.93
N GLY A 670 18.25 -22.73 -18.25
CA GLY A 670 19.29 -23.28 -19.12
C GLY A 670 20.63 -22.53 -19.04
N LYS A 671 20.63 -21.20 -19.17
CA LYS A 671 21.87 -20.38 -19.16
C LYS A 671 22.67 -20.41 -17.85
N ILE A 672 22.18 -21.03 -16.77
CA ILE A 672 22.95 -21.15 -15.51
C ILE A 672 24.09 -22.17 -15.64
N VAL A 673 24.03 -23.06 -16.64
CA VAL A 673 25.03 -24.10 -16.91
C VAL A 673 25.64 -23.89 -18.30
N ASP A 674 26.97 -23.89 -18.41
CA ASP A 674 27.62 -23.87 -19.72
C ASP A 674 27.30 -25.17 -20.47
N LYS A 675 26.60 -25.00 -21.59
CA LYS A 675 26.07 -26.07 -22.43
C LYS A 675 27.14 -27.06 -22.89
N GLU A 676 28.32 -26.57 -23.28
CA GLU A 676 29.40 -27.38 -23.86
C GLU A 676 30.35 -27.92 -22.79
N ALA A 677 30.56 -27.18 -21.71
CA ALA A 677 31.29 -27.66 -20.54
C ALA A 677 30.57 -28.86 -19.89
N LEU A 678 29.25 -28.79 -19.74
CA LEU A 678 28.43 -29.89 -19.23
C LEU A 678 28.54 -31.13 -20.13
N VAL A 679 28.41 -30.96 -21.45
CA VAL A 679 28.54 -32.07 -22.42
C VAL A 679 29.92 -32.74 -22.32
N LYS A 680 30.99 -31.98 -22.10
CA LYS A 680 32.34 -32.51 -21.89
C LYS A 680 32.46 -33.24 -20.54
N ALA A 681 31.97 -32.65 -19.45
CA ALA A 681 32.05 -33.20 -18.10
C ALA A 681 31.19 -34.47 -17.90
N VAL A 682 30.03 -34.55 -18.57
CA VAL A 682 29.18 -35.74 -18.60
C VAL A 682 29.79 -36.82 -19.48
N LYS A 683 30.36 -36.48 -20.66
CA LYS A 683 31.06 -37.46 -21.52
C LYS A 683 32.30 -38.06 -20.85
N SER A 684 33.07 -37.28 -20.11
CA SER A 684 34.25 -37.76 -19.37
C SER A 684 33.93 -38.58 -18.12
N GLY A 685 32.67 -38.61 -17.68
CA GLY A 685 32.26 -39.23 -16.42
C GLY A 685 32.79 -38.48 -15.18
N HIS A 686 33.12 -37.19 -15.32
CA HIS A 686 33.32 -36.33 -14.15
C HIS A 686 31.98 -36.00 -13.51
N ILE A 687 30.97 -35.70 -14.32
CA ILE A 687 29.55 -35.72 -13.93
C ILE A 687 28.98 -37.07 -14.37
N GLN A 688 28.38 -37.83 -13.45
CA GLN A 688 27.79 -39.13 -13.77
C GLN A 688 26.50 -38.98 -14.57
N GLY A 689 25.68 -37.98 -14.28
CA GLY A 689 24.51 -37.65 -15.08
C GLY A 689 23.90 -36.28 -14.80
N TYR A 690 23.07 -35.81 -15.74
CA TYR A 690 22.39 -34.51 -15.67
C TYR A 690 20.90 -34.63 -16.02
N ALA A 691 20.05 -33.91 -15.28
CA ALA A 691 18.61 -33.96 -15.45
C ALA A 691 17.96 -32.60 -15.24
N GLY A 692 16.78 -32.43 -15.82
CA GLY A 692 16.09 -31.15 -15.81
C GLY A 692 15.05 -31.02 -16.92
N ASP A 693 14.33 -29.92 -16.88
CA ASP A 693 13.31 -29.56 -17.87
C ASP A 693 13.63 -28.26 -18.61
N VAL A 694 14.59 -27.47 -18.13
CA VAL A 694 14.94 -26.13 -18.65
C VAL A 694 16.05 -26.15 -19.70
N TRP A 695 15.99 -25.22 -20.67
CA TRP A 695 16.89 -25.14 -21.82
C TRP A 695 17.23 -23.69 -22.17
N PHE A 696 18.14 -23.47 -23.12
CA PHE A 696 18.30 -22.17 -23.77
C PHE A 696 18.79 -22.29 -25.23
N PRO A 697 18.17 -21.59 -26.20
CA PRO A 697 16.88 -20.88 -26.09
C PRO A 697 15.71 -21.87 -25.89
N GLN A 698 14.50 -21.34 -25.73
CA GLN A 698 13.26 -22.13 -25.76
C GLN A 698 12.32 -21.62 -26.88
N PRO A 699 11.85 -22.50 -27.80
CA PRO A 699 12.03 -23.96 -27.81
C PRO A 699 13.47 -24.43 -28.03
N ALA A 700 13.87 -25.50 -27.35
CA ALA A 700 15.22 -26.05 -27.48
C ALA A 700 15.43 -26.64 -28.88
N PRO A 701 16.44 -26.20 -29.67
CA PRO A 701 16.67 -26.70 -31.02
C PRO A 701 16.76 -28.23 -31.10
N THR A 702 16.38 -28.81 -32.24
CA THR A 702 16.39 -30.28 -32.44
C THR A 702 17.78 -30.89 -32.33
N ASN A 703 18.82 -30.12 -32.66
CA ASN A 703 20.23 -30.46 -32.54
C ASN A 703 20.87 -30.05 -31.19
N HIS A 704 20.11 -29.56 -30.21
CA HIS A 704 20.65 -29.11 -28.93
C HIS A 704 21.35 -30.28 -28.20
N PRO A 705 22.64 -30.16 -27.81
CA PRO A 705 23.47 -31.32 -27.47
C PRO A 705 23.03 -32.06 -26.18
N TRP A 706 22.33 -31.39 -25.26
CA TRP A 706 21.70 -32.05 -24.10
C TRP A 706 20.56 -33.02 -24.47
N ARG A 707 20.12 -33.08 -25.74
CA ARG A 707 19.18 -34.10 -26.25
C ARG A 707 19.86 -35.45 -26.55
N SER A 708 21.19 -35.49 -26.67
CA SER A 708 21.93 -36.67 -27.15
C SER A 708 23.25 -36.95 -26.40
N MET A 709 23.58 -36.18 -25.36
CA MET A 709 24.67 -36.51 -24.44
C MET A 709 24.33 -37.76 -23.59
N PRO A 710 25.32 -38.60 -23.22
CA PRO A 710 25.05 -39.81 -22.44
C PRO A 710 24.55 -39.49 -21.03
N ARG A 711 23.88 -40.46 -20.38
CA ARG A 711 23.47 -40.40 -18.95
C ARG A 711 22.70 -39.11 -18.58
N HIS A 712 21.79 -38.69 -19.45
CA HIS A 712 20.89 -37.57 -19.21
C HIS A 712 19.45 -38.04 -18.90
N ALA A 713 18.71 -37.24 -18.13
CA ALA A 713 17.26 -37.36 -17.96
C ALA A 713 16.60 -36.00 -18.22
N MET A 714 16.72 -35.53 -19.47
CA MET A 714 16.17 -34.24 -19.90
C MET A 714 14.73 -34.38 -20.39
N THR A 715 13.89 -33.40 -20.06
CA THR A 715 12.51 -33.27 -20.54
C THR A 715 12.25 -31.87 -21.12
N PRO A 716 11.16 -31.63 -21.89
CA PRO A 716 10.73 -30.27 -22.23
C PRO A 716 10.37 -29.47 -20.96
N HIS A 717 10.38 -28.13 -21.00
CA HIS A 717 10.11 -27.31 -19.80
C HIS A 717 8.63 -27.42 -19.39
N TYR A 718 8.33 -28.34 -18.45
CA TYR A 718 6.97 -28.64 -18.01
C TYR A 718 6.79 -28.76 -16.49
N SER A 719 7.86 -28.78 -15.69
CA SER A 719 7.75 -28.97 -14.23
C SER A 719 6.91 -27.89 -13.56
N GLY A 720 7.03 -26.64 -14.03
CA GLY A 720 6.22 -25.51 -13.63
C GLY A 720 4.82 -25.44 -14.26
N ASN A 721 4.45 -26.41 -15.10
CA ASN A 721 3.29 -26.39 -16.00
C ASN A 721 2.34 -27.61 -15.83
N THR A 722 2.42 -28.32 -14.70
CA THR A 722 1.41 -29.35 -14.32
C THR A 722 0.01 -28.72 -14.23
N LEU A 723 -1.07 -29.47 -14.47
CA LEU A 723 -2.44 -28.93 -14.47
C LEU A 723 -2.76 -28.12 -13.19
N ASP A 724 -2.35 -28.63 -12.02
CA ASP A 724 -2.50 -27.95 -10.73
C ASP A 724 -1.73 -26.62 -10.66
N ALA A 725 -0.59 -26.53 -11.34
CA ALA A 725 0.16 -25.29 -11.48
C ALA A 725 -0.49 -24.33 -12.48
N GLN A 726 -1.09 -24.83 -13.58
CA GLN A 726 -1.80 -24.00 -14.56
C GLN A 726 -2.99 -23.29 -13.91
N ALA A 727 -3.81 -24.02 -13.14
CA ALA A 727 -4.90 -23.42 -12.36
C ALA A 727 -4.41 -22.29 -11.43
N ARG A 728 -3.27 -22.48 -10.75
CA ARG A 728 -2.72 -21.49 -9.81
C ARG A 728 -2.04 -20.30 -10.48
N TYR A 729 -1.31 -20.49 -11.59
CA TYR A 729 -0.70 -19.35 -12.30
C TYR A 729 -1.72 -18.58 -13.16
N ALA A 730 -2.75 -19.24 -13.72
CA ALA A 730 -3.81 -18.56 -14.47
C ALA A 730 -4.63 -17.63 -13.54
N ALA A 731 -5.05 -18.15 -12.37
CA ALA A 731 -5.74 -17.35 -11.36
C ALA A 731 -4.90 -16.15 -10.87
N GLY A 732 -3.60 -16.33 -10.64
CA GLY A 732 -2.73 -15.22 -10.23
C GLY A 732 -2.39 -14.24 -11.35
N THR A 733 -2.34 -14.69 -12.61
CA THR A 733 -2.23 -13.79 -13.78
C THR A 733 -3.48 -12.92 -13.89
N LYS A 734 -4.67 -13.50 -13.67
CA LYS A 734 -5.93 -12.75 -13.56
C LYS A 734 -5.90 -11.75 -12.40
N GLU A 735 -5.41 -12.11 -11.22
CA GLU A 735 -5.26 -11.15 -10.10
C GLU A 735 -4.32 -9.99 -10.47
N ILE A 736 -3.16 -10.26 -11.08
CA ILE A 736 -2.23 -9.19 -11.49
C ILE A 736 -2.90 -8.22 -12.47
N LEU A 737 -3.68 -8.74 -13.44
CA LEU A 737 -4.47 -7.94 -14.36
C LEU A 737 -5.58 -7.13 -13.67
N GLU A 738 -6.38 -7.76 -12.80
CA GLU A 738 -7.42 -7.10 -12.00
C GLU A 738 -6.86 -5.93 -11.20
N ARG A 739 -5.75 -6.14 -10.48
CA ARG A 739 -5.09 -5.09 -9.70
C ARG A 739 -4.59 -3.95 -10.59
N PHE A 740 -4.02 -4.28 -11.75
CA PHE A 740 -3.49 -3.29 -12.69
C PHE A 740 -4.60 -2.43 -13.32
N PHE A 741 -5.68 -3.03 -13.81
CA PHE A 741 -6.80 -2.29 -14.40
C PHE A 741 -7.57 -1.47 -13.36
N ASP A 742 -7.75 -2.00 -12.15
CA ASP A 742 -8.37 -1.30 -11.03
C ASP A 742 -7.44 -0.25 -10.37
N GLY A 743 -6.23 -0.01 -10.89
CA GLY A 743 -5.27 0.98 -10.34
C GLY A 743 -4.73 0.65 -8.93
N LYS A 744 -4.88 -0.61 -8.48
CA LYS A 744 -4.48 -1.09 -7.16
C LYS A 744 -3.00 -1.52 -7.16
N PRO A 745 -2.23 -1.26 -6.08
CA PRO A 745 -0.84 -1.69 -6.01
C PRO A 745 -0.75 -3.22 -6.09
N GLN A 746 0.24 -3.72 -6.83
CA GLN A 746 0.50 -5.16 -6.94
C GLN A 746 0.95 -5.76 -5.61
N ARG A 747 0.88 -7.09 -5.50
CA ARG A 747 1.46 -7.79 -4.34
C ARG A 747 2.99 -7.61 -4.33
N PRO A 748 3.63 -7.22 -3.21
CA PRO A 748 5.07 -7.04 -3.16
C PRO A 748 5.86 -8.29 -3.57
N GLU A 749 5.35 -9.49 -3.27
CA GLU A 749 5.98 -10.75 -3.63
C GLU A 749 5.83 -11.14 -5.11
N TYR A 750 4.94 -10.51 -5.87
CA TYR A 750 4.78 -10.72 -7.32
C TYR A 750 5.69 -9.82 -8.16
N LEU A 751 6.23 -8.73 -7.58
CA LEU A 751 7.03 -7.76 -8.32
C LEU A 751 8.50 -8.20 -8.47
N ILE A 752 9.00 -8.17 -9.71
CA ILE A 752 10.41 -8.36 -10.05
C ILE A 752 11.08 -7.01 -10.32
N ALA A 753 10.42 -6.14 -11.08
CA ALA A 753 10.83 -4.76 -11.28
C ALA A 753 9.62 -3.83 -11.23
N ASP A 754 9.77 -2.66 -10.60
CA ASP A 754 8.73 -1.63 -10.52
C ASP A 754 9.35 -0.27 -10.12
N GLY A 755 8.74 0.83 -10.56
CA GLY A 755 9.22 2.19 -10.22
C GLY A 755 10.66 2.47 -10.67
N GLY A 756 11.05 1.95 -11.84
CA GLY A 756 12.36 2.17 -12.47
C GLY A 756 13.52 1.37 -11.86
N LYS A 757 13.24 0.29 -11.14
CA LYS A 757 14.25 -0.55 -10.46
C LYS A 757 13.80 -2.00 -10.31
N VAL A 758 14.76 -2.92 -10.18
CA VAL A 758 14.50 -4.28 -9.67
C VAL A 758 14.07 -4.17 -8.19
N THR A 759 12.97 -4.82 -7.84
CA THR A 759 12.36 -4.82 -6.50
C THR A 759 12.49 -6.16 -5.79
N SER A 760 12.60 -7.26 -6.53
CA SER A 760 12.84 -8.60 -5.96
C SER A 760 14.29 -8.75 -5.50
N SER A 761 14.49 -9.10 -4.22
CA SER A 761 15.82 -9.39 -3.65
C SER A 761 16.48 -10.66 -4.21
N SER A 762 15.75 -11.46 -5.00
CA SER A 762 16.29 -12.65 -5.67
C SER A 762 16.97 -12.33 -7.00
N TYR A 763 16.73 -11.15 -7.58
CA TYR A 763 17.28 -10.72 -8.87
C TYR A 763 18.30 -9.60 -8.71
N THR A 764 19.18 -9.43 -9.71
CA THR A 764 20.00 -8.23 -9.87
C THR A 764 19.61 -7.47 -11.13
N HIS A 765 19.92 -6.18 -11.18
CA HIS A 765 19.72 -5.37 -12.38
C HIS A 765 20.62 -5.87 -13.53
N GLY A 766 20.09 -5.91 -14.75
CA GLY A 766 20.79 -6.32 -15.96
C GLY A 766 19.91 -7.08 -16.94
N ASP A 767 20.54 -7.61 -18.00
CA ASP A 767 19.92 -8.46 -19.01
C ASP A 767 20.33 -9.93 -18.83
N ALA A 768 19.42 -10.85 -19.15
CA ALA A 768 19.71 -12.28 -19.35
C ALA A 768 19.20 -12.81 -20.72
N THR A 769 18.52 -11.98 -21.50
CA THR A 769 17.89 -12.34 -22.78
C THR A 769 18.87 -12.43 -23.95
N SER A 770 20.11 -11.95 -23.78
CA SER A 770 21.19 -12.08 -24.77
C SER A 770 21.31 -13.49 -25.39
N GLY A 771 21.31 -13.54 -26.73
CA GLY A 771 21.42 -14.77 -27.51
C GLY A 771 20.13 -15.60 -27.64
N SER A 772 18.95 -14.99 -27.46
CA SER A 772 17.64 -15.66 -27.51
C SER A 772 16.87 -15.56 -28.83
N LEU A 773 17.34 -14.70 -29.76
CA LEU A 773 16.75 -14.44 -31.09
C LEU A 773 17.69 -14.89 -32.21
#